data_AF-A0A2V7WTK4-F1
#
_entry.id   AF-A0A2V7WTK4-F1
#
_cell.length_a   1.000
_cell.length_b   1.000
_cell.length_c   1.000
_cell.angle_alpha   90.00
_cell.angle_beta   90.00
_cell.angle_gamma   90.00
#
_symmetry.space_group_name_H-M   'P 1'
#
loop_
_entity.id
_entity.type
_entity.pdbx_description
1 polymer ?
#
loop_
_entity_poly.entity_id
_entity_poly.type
_entity_poly.pdbx_seq_one_letter_code
_entity_poly.pdbx_strand_id
1 'polypeptide(L)'
;MLALSLLGGDLSAGSAEPARAAQSSSEPNNVSSQPAAQSSQFIIPGPQRSFLRMAGISQKIRPEEVLPLLSRNVFTEGYQGSTRPTEFLVLLRRYVVQAKELSLLASQTGMVLRVTGCNDAGPLLRILGYRIRPNCGTAETTLLTEDPERAFLAIDSGFPLPALEQTLQGGKPFQYPYSSDGVPVVFSESDWTQLSKKNMRENSRDLLETILFDPSIARLYWAFSRLDSETSKELKESVGLGKLLPYAAVLDFYGRELCIENGSVVVPGGSRSASAWKDLVGASPASPASFVPKLLAKDKGWLAAYFDVLSRIRGKQQEYFTDPARLRLFYTGLRAPDPAAPATRGSFRPAPWMLLLATRLHLDDSGQPLVPGNLQEWNDLIFRQRDSNLTRKWARQNFQIKNADELIRMMFALSRAPSDGTPLQAYMAISELDARRSPEHRLAPATVRLLGRKFEEFSDQYRVFSEFPDLDDQSIVLFLQTAQGLHNVAAGDRGNAMGIFQANVGMWQILARQGEIPNSDLNQSWQQLIKPFAGIRTAAQVYDAGRASVSQLFQFSTGSPKISQDKIIDLLAGPAQSGTDGKEMHRESAARIRSVLDDQRLVSLDTLMIVGEALKDKAHGKQPEDYVMLLAAQTKEFELPRPIFSNSEHEEWAAGVYNSHHTDLQMKTDLPKLLKSTSAPAHQVEEARGQLASFLRDTLVGMNYAYYEPPGAQALHNNPLLVRSHDFAGDTVSGLKTLWQSPELFGEGTPAGGGAHLVGWNRTSFLPAACKR
;
A
#
# COMPACT_ATOMS: atom_id res chain seq x y z
N MET A 1 3.40 4.32 7.92
CA MET A 1 2.83 3.12 7.27
C MET A 1 2.80 3.38 5.78
N LEU A 2 3.58 2.64 4.99
CA LEU A 2 3.63 2.75 3.53
C LEU A 2 2.95 1.51 2.95
N ALA A 3 1.69 1.63 2.53
CA ALA A 3 1.02 0.59 1.77
C ALA A 3 1.27 0.83 0.27
N LEU A 4 2.33 0.23 -0.28
CA LEU A 4 2.46 0.07 -1.73
C LEU A 4 1.44 -0.98 -2.16
N SER A 5 0.31 -0.55 -2.74
CA SER A 5 -0.59 -1.44 -3.47
C SER A 5 -0.29 -1.37 -4.96
N LEU A 6 0.49 -2.35 -5.44
CA LEU A 6 0.60 -2.70 -6.85
C LEU A 6 -0.54 -3.68 -7.17
N LEU A 7 -1.71 -3.13 -7.49
CA LEU A 7 -2.78 -3.86 -8.17
C LEU A 7 -3.23 -3.02 -9.37
N GLY A 8 -2.42 -3.08 -10.43
CA GLY A 8 -2.88 -2.81 -11.79
C GLY A 8 -3.37 -4.13 -12.36
N GLY A 9 -4.69 -4.33 -12.36
CA GLY A 9 -5.33 -5.38 -13.15
C GLY A 9 -5.69 -4.78 -14.50
N ASP A 10 -4.93 -5.13 -15.53
CA ASP A 10 -5.34 -4.94 -16.92
C ASP A 10 -6.41 -6.00 -17.24
N LEU A 11 -7.69 -5.60 -17.19
CA LEU A 11 -8.81 -6.35 -17.74
C LEU A 11 -9.22 -5.70 -19.07
N SER A 12 -8.45 -5.93 -20.13
CA SER A 12 -8.94 -6.03 -21.51
C SER A 12 -7.79 -6.35 -22.48
N ALA A 13 -7.57 -7.64 -22.72
CA ALA A 13 -6.94 -8.14 -23.95
C ALA A 13 -7.41 -9.59 -24.16
N GLY A 14 -8.65 -9.73 -24.64
CA GLY A 14 -9.15 -11.01 -25.11
C GLY A 14 -8.46 -11.43 -26.40
N SER A 15 -8.13 -12.72 -26.45
CA SER A 15 -7.89 -13.54 -27.65
C SER A 15 -6.75 -13.12 -28.62
N ALA A 16 -5.54 -13.57 -28.31
CA ALA A 16 -4.61 -14.08 -29.32
C ALA A 16 -3.74 -15.17 -28.67
N GLU A 17 -3.87 -16.42 -29.14
CA GLU A 17 -2.96 -17.52 -28.76
C GLU A 17 -1.50 -17.11 -29.05
N PRO A 18 -0.56 -17.31 -28.11
CA PRO A 18 0.85 -17.17 -28.43
C PRO A 18 1.29 -18.39 -29.25
N ALA A 19 1.52 -18.14 -30.54
CA ALA A 19 2.12 -19.07 -31.48
C ALA A 19 3.44 -19.65 -30.91
N ARG A 20 3.50 -20.98 -30.84
CA ARG A 20 4.72 -21.76 -30.66
C ARG A 20 5.69 -21.47 -31.81
N ALA A 21 6.85 -20.88 -31.50
CA ALA A 21 8.06 -20.94 -32.31
C ALA A 21 9.28 -20.80 -31.39
N ALA A 22 10.35 -21.57 -31.47
CA ALA A 22 10.63 -22.80 -32.18
C ALA A 22 11.68 -23.52 -31.32
N GLN A 23 11.44 -24.79 -30.98
CA GLN A 23 12.45 -25.64 -30.38
C GLN A 23 13.44 -26.00 -31.48
N SER A 24 14.63 -25.39 -31.47
CA SER A 24 15.77 -25.92 -32.18
C SER A 24 16.28 -27.14 -31.41
N SER A 25 16.02 -28.31 -31.96
CA SER A 25 16.64 -29.58 -31.60
C SER A 25 18.17 -29.48 -31.65
N SER A 26 18.81 -29.60 -30.49
CA SER A 26 20.19 -30.07 -30.39
C SER A 26 20.24 -31.16 -29.34
N GLU A 27 20.64 -32.34 -29.77
CA GLU A 27 20.83 -33.58 -29.01
C GLU A 27 21.60 -33.39 -27.69
N PRO A 28 21.40 -34.27 -26.69
CA PRO A 28 22.04 -34.15 -25.39
C PRO A 28 23.53 -34.49 -25.52
N ASN A 29 24.36 -33.47 -25.70
CA ASN A 29 25.78 -33.62 -25.42
C ASN A 29 25.95 -33.88 -23.92
N ASN A 30 26.46 -35.08 -23.63
CA ASN A 30 27.04 -35.49 -22.36
C ASN A 30 28.04 -34.43 -21.86
N VAL A 31 27.54 -33.42 -21.15
CA VAL A 31 28.37 -32.62 -20.27
C VAL A 31 28.36 -33.36 -18.95
N SER A 32 29.48 -34.05 -18.71
CA SER A 32 29.87 -34.61 -17.42
C SER A 32 29.34 -33.74 -16.29
N SER A 33 28.50 -34.32 -15.44
CA SER A 33 28.12 -33.77 -14.15
C SER A 33 29.39 -33.37 -13.40
N GLN A 34 29.71 -32.08 -13.41
CA GLN A 34 30.66 -31.54 -12.45
C GLN A 34 30.09 -31.85 -11.06
N PRO A 35 30.90 -32.34 -10.11
CA PRO A 35 30.41 -32.61 -8.77
C PRO A 35 29.86 -31.30 -8.22
N ALA A 36 28.60 -31.31 -7.75
CA ALA A 36 28.08 -30.24 -6.92
C ALA A 36 29.13 -30.00 -5.81
N ALA A 37 29.69 -28.79 -5.78
CA ALA A 37 30.64 -28.41 -4.75
C ALA A 37 29.99 -28.75 -3.40
N GLN A 38 30.67 -29.56 -2.58
CA GLN A 38 30.20 -29.94 -1.25
C GLN A 38 29.91 -28.65 -0.47
N SER A 39 28.64 -28.28 -0.37
CA SER A 39 28.23 -27.17 0.48
C SER A 39 28.49 -27.61 1.92
N SER A 40 29.24 -26.80 2.66
CA SER A 40 29.41 -27.09 4.08
C SER A 40 28.02 -27.08 4.74
N GLN A 41 27.75 -28.08 5.57
CA GLN A 41 26.46 -28.21 6.25
C GLN A 41 26.63 -27.85 7.72
N PHE A 42 25.64 -27.16 8.27
CA PHE A 42 25.51 -26.91 9.69
C PHE A 42 24.34 -27.72 10.25
N ILE A 43 24.53 -28.34 11.41
CA ILE A 43 23.50 -29.15 12.04
C ILE A 43 22.65 -28.25 12.95
N ILE A 44 21.38 -28.04 12.61
CA ILE A 44 20.46 -27.31 13.50
C ILE A 44 20.02 -28.21 14.67
N PRO A 45 19.98 -27.71 15.91
CA PRO A 45 19.62 -28.53 17.05
C PRO A 45 18.13 -28.87 17.04
N GLY A 46 17.83 -30.16 17.19
CA GLY A 46 16.48 -30.70 17.25
C GLY A 46 15.78 -30.84 15.89
N PRO A 47 14.53 -31.34 15.89
CA PRO A 47 13.76 -31.54 14.66
C PRO A 47 13.56 -30.25 13.89
N GLN A 48 13.78 -30.26 12.57
CA GLN A 48 13.64 -29.06 11.72
C GLN A 48 12.28 -28.39 11.89
N ARG A 49 11.19 -29.15 12.00
CA ARG A 49 9.83 -28.60 12.20
C ARG A 49 9.74 -27.70 13.43
N SER A 50 10.32 -28.12 14.54
CA SER A 50 10.33 -27.38 15.80
C SER A 50 11.22 -26.14 15.71
N PHE A 51 12.41 -26.29 15.11
CA PHE A 51 13.33 -25.18 14.92
C PHE A 51 12.73 -24.07 14.05
N LEU A 52 12.16 -24.44 12.89
CA LEU A 52 11.53 -23.46 11.98
C LEU A 52 10.37 -22.72 12.64
N ARG A 53 9.56 -23.43 13.44
CA ARG A 53 8.47 -22.81 14.21
C ARG A 53 9.01 -21.76 15.18
N MET A 54 9.99 -22.12 16.00
CA MET A 54 10.59 -21.19 16.98
C MET A 54 11.33 -20.03 16.32
N ALA A 55 11.90 -20.24 15.13
CA ALA A 55 12.58 -19.20 14.36
C ALA A 55 11.65 -18.29 13.56
N GLY A 56 10.33 -18.53 13.57
CA GLY A 56 9.36 -17.79 12.76
C GLY A 56 9.53 -18.00 11.26
N ILE A 57 9.90 -19.21 10.84
CA ILE A 57 10.16 -19.59 9.44
C ILE A 57 9.10 -20.59 8.96
N SER A 58 8.62 -20.42 7.72
CA SER A 58 7.65 -21.32 7.09
C SER A 58 8.20 -22.75 7.00
N GLN A 59 7.36 -23.75 7.31
CA GLN A 59 7.70 -25.17 7.16
C GLN A 59 7.79 -25.64 5.69
N LYS A 60 7.40 -24.79 4.73
CA LYS A 60 7.47 -25.08 3.28
C LYS A 60 8.76 -24.56 2.62
N ILE A 61 9.72 -24.07 3.42
CA ILE A 61 10.95 -23.48 2.90
C ILE A 61 11.98 -24.54 2.50
N ARG A 62 12.85 -24.21 1.54
CA ARG A 62 13.96 -25.09 1.16
C ARG A 62 15.11 -25.03 2.17
N PRO A 63 15.88 -26.11 2.38
CA PRO A 63 16.96 -26.15 3.37
C PRO A 63 17.98 -25.01 3.22
N GLU A 64 18.33 -24.63 1.99
CA GLU A 64 19.28 -23.53 1.70
C GLU A 64 18.79 -22.15 2.14
N GLU A 65 17.49 -21.99 2.38
CA GLU A 65 16.88 -20.70 2.79
C GLU A 65 16.77 -20.57 4.32
N VAL A 66 17.02 -21.64 5.09
CA VAL A 66 16.84 -21.65 6.55
C VAL A 66 17.77 -20.66 7.27
N LEU A 67 19.09 -20.79 7.10
CA LEU A 67 20.05 -19.88 7.74
C LEU A 67 19.94 -18.43 7.24
N PRO A 68 19.71 -18.15 5.93
CA PRO A 68 19.40 -16.81 5.46
C PRO A 68 18.16 -16.20 6.13
N LEU A 69 17.04 -16.90 6.18
CA LEU A 69 15.81 -16.37 6.78
C LEU A 69 15.92 -16.22 8.29
N LEU A 70 16.59 -17.14 8.97
CA LEU A 70 16.95 -16.99 10.38
C LEU A 70 17.74 -15.70 10.59
N SER A 71 18.81 -15.51 9.82
CA SER A 71 19.65 -14.32 9.87
C SER A 71 18.82 -13.04 9.69
N ARG A 72 17.91 -13.03 8.71
CA ARG A 72 16.97 -11.92 8.48
C ARG A 72 16.08 -11.64 9.68
N ASN A 73 15.42 -12.67 10.20
CA ASN A 73 14.51 -12.54 11.35
C ASN A 73 15.26 -12.04 12.59
N VAL A 74 16.49 -12.50 12.81
CA VAL A 74 17.33 -12.06 13.94
C VAL A 74 17.67 -10.58 13.87
N PHE A 75 18.16 -10.06 12.74
CA PHE A 75 18.53 -8.64 12.69
C PHE A 75 17.32 -7.70 12.57
N THR A 76 16.19 -8.18 12.01
CA THR A 76 14.99 -7.36 11.79
C THR A 76 14.08 -7.33 13.02
N GLU A 77 13.80 -8.50 13.59
CA GLU A 77 12.82 -8.70 14.67
C GLU A 77 13.48 -9.11 16.00
N GLY A 78 14.73 -9.57 15.98
CA GLY A 78 15.40 -10.09 17.16
C GLY A 78 15.91 -9.02 18.12
N TYR A 79 16.02 -7.76 17.69
CA TYR A 79 16.53 -6.67 18.53
C TYR A 79 15.64 -5.43 18.47
N GLN A 80 15.34 -4.87 19.64
CA GLN A 80 14.85 -3.50 19.78
C GLN A 80 16.04 -2.55 19.70
N GLY A 81 16.01 -1.66 18.70
CA GLY A 81 17.20 -0.89 18.34
C GLY A 81 18.31 -1.81 17.84
N SER A 82 19.56 -1.58 18.25
CA SER A 82 20.71 -2.38 17.80
C SER A 82 21.32 -3.28 18.89
N THR A 83 20.73 -3.32 20.09
CA THR A 83 21.41 -3.90 21.27
C THR A 83 20.52 -4.72 22.20
N ARG A 84 19.23 -4.39 22.36
CA ARG A 84 18.35 -5.08 23.30
C ARG A 84 17.64 -6.25 22.61
N PRO A 85 17.79 -7.51 23.07
CA PRO A 85 17.06 -8.63 22.49
C PRO A 85 15.55 -8.47 22.73
N THR A 86 14.74 -8.82 21.73
CA THR A 86 13.28 -8.94 21.84
C THR A 86 12.90 -10.24 22.51
N GLU A 87 11.64 -10.35 22.93
CA GLU A 87 11.11 -11.61 23.50
C GLU A 87 11.25 -12.77 22.51
N PHE A 88 10.99 -12.52 21.22
CA PHE A 88 11.23 -13.49 20.15
C PHE A 88 12.66 -14.05 20.19
N LEU A 89 13.68 -13.19 20.27
CA LEU A 89 15.08 -13.64 20.29
C LEU A 89 15.46 -14.32 21.61
N VAL A 90 14.91 -13.87 22.74
CA VAL A 90 15.11 -14.52 24.05
C VAL A 90 14.57 -15.95 24.01
N LEU A 91 13.34 -16.14 23.54
CA LEU A 91 12.71 -17.46 23.41
C LEU A 91 13.46 -18.36 22.44
N LEU A 92 13.87 -17.85 21.28
CA LEU A 92 14.63 -18.63 20.30
C LEU A 92 15.98 -19.09 20.86
N ARG A 93 16.71 -18.22 21.57
CA ARG A 93 17.98 -18.59 22.22
C ARG A 93 17.77 -19.67 23.29
N ARG A 94 16.73 -19.52 24.12
CA ARG A 94 16.42 -20.52 25.16
C ARG A 94 16.00 -21.86 24.54
N TYR A 95 15.22 -21.83 23.47
CA TYR A 95 14.88 -23.02 22.70
C TYR A 95 16.14 -23.73 22.19
N VAL A 96 17.10 -23.00 21.61
CA VAL A 96 18.36 -23.59 21.11
C VAL A 96 19.13 -24.31 22.24
N VAL A 97 19.17 -23.73 23.44
CA VAL A 97 19.78 -24.39 24.62
C VAL A 97 19.03 -25.67 24.97
N GLN A 98 17.70 -25.60 25.12
CA GLN A 98 16.87 -26.78 25.44
C GLN A 98 16.99 -27.87 24.37
N ALA A 99 17.01 -27.49 23.09
CA ALA A 99 17.15 -28.42 21.97
C ALA A 99 18.52 -29.12 21.96
N LYS A 100 19.61 -28.41 22.30
CA LYS A 100 20.95 -29.01 22.46
C LYS A 100 20.96 -30.04 23.60
N GLU A 101 20.33 -29.74 24.73
CA GLU A 101 20.18 -30.69 25.85
C GLU A 101 19.37 -31.93 25.46
N LEU A 102 18.27 -31.75 24.73
CA LEU A 102 17.44 -32.85 24.22
C LEU A 102 18.20 -33.69 23.17
N SER A 103 18.96 -33.07 22.27
CA SER A 103 19.82 -33.78 21.31
C SER A 103 20.89 -34.59 22.03
N LEU A 104 21.51 -34.05 23.08
CA LEU A 104 22.48 -34.80 23.89
C LEU A 104 21.83 -36.02 24.55
N LEU A 105 20.64 -35.86 25.14
CA LEU A 105 19.90 -36.98 25.72
C LEU A 105 19.53 -38.03 24.67
N ALA A 106 19.03 -37.61 23.50
CA ALA A 106 18.66 -38.49 22.40
C ALA A 106 19.86 -39.23 21.78
N SER A 107 21.04 -38.62 21.79
CA SER A 107 22.26 -39.22 21.21
C SER A 107 22.66 -40.53 21.90
N GLN A 108 22.30 -40.68 23.18
CA GLN A 108 22.54 -41.89 23.97
C GLN A 108 21.71 -43.09 23.48
N THR A 109 20.64 -42.82 22.73
CA THR A 109 19.65 -43.80 22.28
C THR A 109 19.42 -43.71 20.77
N GLY A 110 20.48 -43.43 20.00
CA GLY A 110 20.43 -43.42 18.53
C GLY A 110 19.58 -42.30 17.93
N MET A 111 19.61 -41.11 18.55
CA MET A 111 18.82 -39.92 18.16
C MET A 111 17.30 -40.09 18.30
N VAL A 112 16.86 -40.92 19.24
CA VAL A 112 15.45 -41.09 19.59
C VAL A 112 15.28 -40.88 21.08
N LEU A 113 14.44 -39.94 21.49
CA LEU A 113 14.04 -39.80 22.89
C LEU A 113 13.12 -40.96 23.26
N ARG A 114 13.51 -41.75 24.26
CA ARG A 114 12.79 -42.94 24.70
C ARG A 114 12.41 -42.82 26.18
N VAL A 115 11.13 -43.08 26.48
CA VAL A 115 10.63 -43.24 27.85
C VAL A 115 9.76 -44.47 27.88
N THR A 116 10.04 -45.40 28.78
CA THR A 116 9.29 -46.65 28.94
C THR A 116 8.25 -46.56 30.05
N GLY A 117 8.44 -45.66 31.02
CA GLY A 117 7.46 -45.38 32.07
C GLY A 117 7.94 -44.31 33.05
N CYS A 118 7.46 -44.36 34.28
CA CYS A 118 7.74 -43.33 35.29
C CYS A 118 9.21 -43.28 35.75
N ASN A 119 9.88 -44.44 35.75
CA ASN A 119 11.21 -44.59 36.35
C ASN A 119 12.32 -43.95 35.51
N ASP A 120 12.14 -43.86 34.19
CA ASP A 120 13.14 -43.36 33.24
C ASP A 120 12.77 -42.00 32.62
N ALA A 121 11.60 -41.43 32.94
CA ALA A 121 11.15 -40.14 32.43
C ALA A 121 11.86 -38.92 33.04
N GLY A 122 12.45 -39.06 34.24
CA GLY A 122 12.98 -37.95 35.03
C GLY A 122 13.95 -37.00 34.29
N PRO A 123 14.97 -37.51 33.58
CA PRO A 123 15.89 -36.66 32.81
C PRO A 123 15.19 -35.86 31.68
N LEU A 124 14.30 -36.50 30.92
CA LEU A 124 13.56 -35.85 29.84
C LEU A 124 12.62 -34.76 30.39
N LEU A 125 11.85 -35.09 31.43
CA LEU A 125 10.90 -34.16 32.03
C LEU A 125 11.59 -32.92 32.61
N ARG A 126 12.77 -33.09 33.23
CA ARG A 126 13.57 -31.97 33.74
C ARG A 126 13.98 -31.02 32.62
N ILE A 127 14.43 -31.53 31.48
CA ILE A 127 14.82 -30.69 30.33
C ILE A 127 13.60 -29.94 29.77
N LEU A 128 12.44 -30.61 29.71
CA LEU A 128 11.17 -30.04 29.24
C LEU A 128 10.51 -29.09 30.25
N GLY A 129 10.98 -29.03 31.51
CA GLY A 129 10.42 -28.17 32.55
C GLY A 129 9.20 -28.74 33.27
N TYR A 130 9.03 -30.05 33.25
CA TYR A 130 7.92 -30.76 33.90
C TYR A 130 8.41 -31.73 34.97
N ARG A 131 7.50 -32.10 35.86
CA ARG A 131 7.64 -33.19 36.81
C ARG A 131 6.35 -33.99 36.90
N ILE A 132 6.43 -35.17 37.50
CA ILE A 132 5.28 -36.05 37.71
C ILE A 132 4.71 -35.86 39.12
N ARG A 133 3.39 -36.03 39.30
CA ARG A 133 2.77 -36.13 40.62
C ARG A 133 3.26 -37.37 41.41
N PRO A 134 3.16 -37.36 42.75
CA PRO A 134 3.22 -38.59 43.53
C PRO A 134 2.07 -39.49 43.05
N ASN A 135 2.34 -40.75 42.70
CA ASN A 135 1.41 -41.74 42.09
C ASN A 135 1.41 -41.80 40.54
N CYS A 136 2.59 -41.75 39.92
CA CYS A 136 2.76 -42.03 38.49
C CYS A 136 2.41 -43.49 38.14
N GLY A 137 1.93 -43.73 36.92
CA GLY A 137 1.59 -45.05 36.40
C GLY A 137 0.10 -45.39 36.46
N THR A 138 -0.73 -44.43 36.88
CA THR A 138 -2.20 -44.54 36.87
C THR A 138 -2.80 -43.69 35.74
N ALA A 139 -4.07 -43.94 35.38
CA ALA A 139 -4.79 -43.12 34.40
C ALA A 139 -4.93 -41.64 34.80
N GLU A 140 -4.71 -41.30 36.08
CA GLU A 140 -4.74 -39.92 36.60
C GLU A 140 -3.36 -39.23 36.54
N THR A 141 -2.33 -39.92 36.05
CA THR A 141 -0.99 -39.34 35.93
C THR A 141 -1.03 -38.13 35.01
N THR A 142 -0.59 -36.98 35.54
CA THR A 142 -0.52 -35.72 34.80
C THR A 142 0.85 -35.07 34.95
N LEU A 143 1.27 -34.35 33.92
CA LEU A 143 2.48 -33.52 33.97
C LEU A 143 2.20 -32.21 34.71
N LEU A 144 3.04 -31.90 35.70
CA LEU A 144 3.01 -30.62 36.39
C LEU A 144 4.19 -29.77 35.94
N THR A 145 3.92 -28.50 35.63
CA THR A 145 4.96 -27.52 35.35
C THR A 145 5.87 -27.36 36.58
N GLU A 146 7.17 -27.58 36.39
CA GLU A 146 8.22 -27.35 37.40
C GLU A 146 9.05 -26.11 37.05
N ASP A 147 9.39 -25.94 35.77
CA ASP A 147 10.04 -24.75 35.23
C ASP A 147 9.12 -24.16 34.13
N PRO A 148 8.42 -23.05 34.41
CA PRO A 148 7.50 -22.43 33.46
C PRO A 148 8.15 -21.99 32.15
N GLU A 149 9.42 -21.55 32.18
CA GLU A 149 10.12 -21.09 30.98
C GLU A 149 10.44 -22.26 30.06
N ARG A 150 10.96 -23.36 30.61
CA ARG A 150 11.23 -24.59 29.85
C ARG A 150 9.95 -25.26 29.34
N ALA A 151 8.89 -25.27 30.17
CA ALA A 151 7.59 -25.83 29.81
C ALA A 151 6.95 -25.06 28.65
N PHE A 152 7.04 -23.72 28.66
CA PHE A 152 6.57 -22.88 27.57
C PHE A 152 7.26 -23.23 26.24
N LEU A 153 8.59 -23.39 26.26
CA LEU A 153 9.37 -23.75 25.06
C LEU A 153 9.04 -25.17 24.55
N ALA A 154 8.79 -26.11 25.45
CA ALA A 154 8.37 -27.47 25.08
C ALA A 154 7.03 -27.44 24.33
N ILE A 155 6.04 -26.69 24.85
CA ILE A 155 4.74 -26.52 24.20
C ILE A 155 4.90 -25.81 22.86
N ASP A 156 5.56 -24.65 22.84
CA ASP A 156 5.59 -23.81 21.65
C ASP A 156 6.49 -24.36 20.54
N SER A 157 7.51 -25.16 20.86
CA SER A 157 8.28 -25.90 19.85
C SER A 157 7.49 -27.06 19.23
N GLY A 158 6.31 -27.38 19.76
CA GLY A 158 5.44 -28.46 19.30
C GLY A 158 5.90 -29.84 19.77
N PHE A 159 6.58 -29.94 20.92
CA PHE A 159 6.95 -31.22 21.51
C PHE A 159 5.70 -32.05 21.86
N PRO A 160 5.66 -33.37 21.57
CA PRO A 160 4.45 -34.18 21.74
C PRO A 160 4.20 -34.60 23.21
N LEU A 161 3.98 -33.62 24.09
CA LEU A 161 3.69 -33.82 25.51
C LEU A 161 2.49 -34.75 25.77
N PRO A 162 1.37 -34.69 25.01
CA PRO A 162 0.25 -35.62 25.24
C PRO A 162 0.62 -37.08 25.02
N ALA A 163 1.50 -37.38 24.05
CA ALA A 163 1.96 -38.73 23.81
C ALA A 163 2.89 -39.21 24.94
N LEU A 164 3.75 -38.32 25.46
CA LEU A 164 4.58 -38.63 26.62
C LEU A 164 3.73 -38.88 27.88
N GLU A 165 2.70 -38.09 28.12
CA GLU A 165 1.79 -38.25 29.24
C GLU A 165 1.00 -39.56 29.18
N GLN A 166 0.54 -39.97 27.98
CA GLN A 166 -0.09 -41.28 27.77
C GLN A 166 0.83 -42.45 28.14
N THR A 167 2.13 -42.36 27.82
CA THR A 167 3.11 -43.36 28.25
C THR A 167 3.21 -43.43 29.77
N LEU A 168 3.22 -42.29 30.46
CA LEU A 168 3.29 -42.23 31.92
C LEU A 168 2.01 -42.71 32.62
N GLN A 169 0.88 -42.72 31.92
CA GLN A 169 -0.40 -43.29 32.37
C GLN A 169 -0.49 -44.82 32.21
N GLY A 170 0.60 -45.49 31.82
CA GLY A 170 0.63 -46.94 31.57
C GLY A 170 0.39 -47.33 30.10
N GLY A 171 0.46 -46.37 29.18
CA GLY A 171 0.37 -46.60 27.74
C GLY A 171 1.64 -47.21 27.12
N LYS A 172 1.71 -47.17 25.78
CA LYS A 172 2.89 -47.67 25.04
C LYS A 172 4.13 -46.81 25.33
N PRO A 173 5.36 -47.37 25.27
CA PRO A 173 6.60 -46.60 25.39
C PRO A 173 6.65 -45.41 24.43
N PHE A 174 7.03 -44.26 24.95
CA PHE A 174 7.22 -43.04 24.17
C PHE A 174 8.50 -43.16 23.35
N GLN A 175 8.39 -42.97 22.04
CA GLN A 175 9.52 -42.89 21.14
C GLN A 175 9.33 -41.69 20.24
N TYR A 176 10.24 -40.73 20.33
CA TYR A 176 10.21 -39.52 19.51
C TYR A 176 11.56 -39.32 18.83
N PRO A 177 11.63 -39.46 17.49
CA PRO A 177 12.81 -39.14 16.73
C PRO A 177 13.22 -37.69 16.96
N TYR A 178 14.45 -37.48 17.42
CA TYR A 178 15.01 -36.16 17.70
C TYR A 178 16.23 -35.94 16.80
N SER A 179 16.11 -36.30 15.52
CA SER A 179 17.17 -36.09 14.54
C SER A 179 17.41 -34.59 14.33
N SER A 180 18.69 -34.24 14.19
CA SER A 180 19.11 -32.89 13.84
C SER A 180 19.44 -32.87 12.35
N ASP A 181 18.85 -31.93 11.61
CA ASP A 181 18.96 -31.87 10.16
C ASP A 181 20.10 -30.94 9.73
N GLY A 182 20.80 -31.31 8.65
CA GLY A 182 21.84 -30.50 8.05
C GLY A 182 21.27 -29.43 7.13
N VAL A 183 21.64 -28.17 7.37
CA VAL A 183 21.30 -27.04 6.49
C VAL A 183 22.55 -26.51 5.79
N PRO A 184 22.49 -26.19 4.49
CA PRO A 184 23.63 -25.60 3.77
C PRO A 184 24.07 -24.26 4.37
N VAL A 185 25.39 -24.05 4.43
CA VAL A 185 26.03 -22.82 4.89
C VAL A 185 26.63 -22.07 3.70
N VAL A 186 26.47 -20.75 3.67
CA VAL A 186 27.19 -19.89 2.72
C VAL A 186 28.66 -19.87 3.13
N PHE A 187 29.54 -20.44 2.30
CA PHE A 187 30.96 -20.70 2.60
C PHE A 187 31.19 -21.76 3.69
N SER A 188 32.01 -21.51 4.71
CA SER A 188 32.18 -22.37 5.89
C SER A 188 31.65 -21.73 7.16
N GLU A 189 31.36 -22.53 8.18
CA GLU A 189 31.03 -22.04 9.53
C GLU A 189 32.14 -21.14 10.11
N SER A 190 33.41 -21.55 9.96
CA SER A 190 34.56 -20.81 10.48
C SER A 190 34.69 -19.41 9.89
N ASP A 191 34.27 -19.21 8.64
CA ASP A 191 34.30 -17.89 8.00
C ASP A 191 33.47 -16.85 8.75
N TRP A 192 32.38 -17.28 9.41
CA TRP A 192 31.45 -16.42 10.13
C TRP A 192 31.74 -16.34 11.61
N THR A 193 32.06 -17.47 12.27
CA THR A 193 32.30 -17.51 13.72
C THR A 193 33.53 -16.69 14.11
N GLN A 194 34.56 -16.63 13.26
CA GLN A 194 35.77 -15.83 13.48
C GLN A 194 35.55 -14.31 13.38
N LEU A 195 34.44 -13.86 12.78
CA LEU A 195 34.12 -12.42 12.65
C LEU A 195 33.63 -11.83 13.97
N SER A 196 33.04 -12.67 14.83
CA SER A 196 32.47 -12.24 16.10
C SER A 196 33.57 -12.02 17.13
N LYS A 197 33.83 -10.74 17.45
CA LYS A 197 34.72 -10.39 18.58
C LYS A 197 34.24 -10.95 19.92
N LYS A 198 32.95 -11.26 20.05
CA LYS A 198 32.36 -11.87 21.27
C LYS A 198 32.79 -13.32 21.43
N ASN A 199 32.92 -14.06 20.32
CA ASN A 199 33.36 -15.46 20.31
C ASN A 199 34.84 -15.62 20.67
N MET A 200 35.63 -14.54 20.59
CA MET A 200 37.03 -14.52 21.03
C MET A 200 37.20 -14.28 22.54
N ARG A 201 36.12 -13.93 23.26
CA ARG A 201 36.14 -13.56 24.69
C ARG A 201 35.35 -14.50 25.60
N GLU A 202 34.34 -15.18 25.05
CA GLU A 202 33.48 -16.16 25.72
C GLU A 202 33.65 -17.51 25.00
N ASN A 203 33.41 -18.64 25.68
CA ASN A 203 33.49 -20.01 25.11
C ASN A 203 33.04 -20.06 23.64
N SER A 204 33.83 -20.72 22.78
CA SER A 204 33.64 -20.78 21.33
C SER A 204 32.18 -21.08 20.95
N ARG A 205 31.47 -20.06 20.44
CA ARG A 205 30.09 -20.19 19.93
C ARG A 205 30.09 -20.80 18.53
N ASP A 206 29.11 -21.64 18.26
CA ASP A 206 28.85 -22.19 16.92
C ASP A 206 28.24 -21.12 15.98
N LEU A 207 28.05 -21.48 14.70
CA LEU A 207 27.46 -20.58 13.70
C LEU A 207 26.09 -20.02 14.11
N LEU A 208 25.22 -20.88 14.63
CA LEU A 208 23.87 -20.53 15.04
C LEU A 208 23.89 -19.50 16.17
N GLU A 209 24.66 -19.75 17.21
CA GLU A 209 24.86 -18.80 18.31
C GLU A 209 25.52 -17.52 17.82
N THR A 210 26.45 -17.59 16.88
CA THR A 210 27.04 -16.38 16.29
C THR A 210 25.98 -15.50 15.64
N ILE A 211 25.10 -16.09 14.81
CA ILE A 211 23.99 -15.37 14.17
C ILE A 211 23.04 -14.81 15.23
N LEU A 212 22.64 -15.61 16.21
CA LEU A 212 21.68 -15.19 17.25
C LEU A 212 22.22 -14.06 18.14
N PHE A 213 23.53 -13.96 18.37
CA PHE A 213 24.14 -13.03 19.31
C PHE A 213 24.84 -11.81 18.68
N ASP A 214 25.03 -11.81 17.35
CA ASP A 214 25.61 -10.68 16.62
C ASP A 214 24.71 -10.27 15.43
N PRO A 215 23.88 -9.21 15.58
CA PRO A 215 22.99 -8.77 14.52
C PRO A 215 23.73 -8.23 13.28
N SER A 216 24.99 -7.78 13.42
CA SER A 216 25.77 -7.30 12.28
C SER A 216 26.23 -8.46 11.41
N ILE A 217 26.63 -9.57 12.03
CA ILE A 217 26.99 -10.81 11.32
C ILE A 217 25.75 -11.44 10.70
N ALA A 218 24.63 -11.51 11.43
CA ALA A 218 23.35 -11.98 10.87
C ALA A 218 22.97 -11.16 9.63
N ARG A 219 23.08 -9.83 9.69
CA ARG A 219 22.77 -8.98 8.54
C ARG A 219 23.73 -9.19 7.37
N LEU A 220 25.03 -9.37 7.63
CA LEU A 220 26.03 -9.65 6.59
C LEU A 220 25.78 -11.01 5.92
N TYR A 221 25.44 -12.04 6.71
CA TYR A 221 25.10 -13.37 6.23
C TYR A 221 23.91 -13.30 5.26
N TRP A 222 22.84 -12.59 5.64
CA TRP A 222 21.67 -12.34 4.79
C TRP A 222 21.99 -11.55 3.52
N ALA A 223 22.95 -10.61 3.59
CA ALA A 223 23.38 -9.87 2.42
C ALA A 223 24.11 -10.78 1.42
N PHE A 224 25.06 -11.59 1.91
CA PHE A 224 25.86 -12.51 1.11
C PHE A 224 25.03 -13.64 0.50
N SER A 225 24.01 -14.12 1.21
CA SER A 225 23.12 -15.17 0.68
C SER A 225 22.27 -14.72 -0.52
N ARG A 226 22.27 -13.43 -0.86
CA ARG A 226 21.52 -12.86 -2.00
C ARG A 226 22.41 -12.38 -3.14
N LEU A 227 23.73 -12.52 -3.00
CA LEU A 227 24.68 -12.29 -4.08
C LEU A 227 24.74 -13.53 -4.95
N ASP A 228 25.12 -13.36 -6.22
CA ASP A 228 25.46 -14.51 -7.05
C ASP A 228 26.75 -15.18 -6.56
N SER A 229 26.96 -16.43 -6.97
CA SER A 229 28.07 -17.26 -6.49
C SER A 229 29.45 -16.72 -6.87
N GLU A 230 29.60 -16.10 -8.04
CA GLU A 230 30.88 -15.54 -8.49
C GLU A 230 31.22 -14.30 -7.67
N THR A 231 30.27 -13.35 -7.56
CA THR A 231 30.44 -12.13 -6.78
C THR A 231 30.70 -12.40 -5.31
N SER A 232 29.91 -13.28 -4.69
CA SER A 232 30.08 -13.59 -3.26
C SER A 232 31.47 -14.20 -2.98
N LYS A 233 31.92 -15.14 -3.81
CA LYS A 233 33.26 -15.74 -3.69
C LYS A 233 34.36 -14.71 -3.90
N GLU A 234 34.30 -13.93 -4.97
CA GLU A 234 35.31 -12.92 -5.27
C GLU A 234 35.38 -11.84 -4.18
N LEU A 235 34.26 -11.40 -3.61
CA LEU A 235 34.26 -10.45 -2.50
C LEU A 235 34.86 -11.03 -1.23
N LYS A 236 34.57 -12.31 -0.94
CA LYS A 236 35.18 -13.01 0.19
C LYS A 236 36.70 -13.08 0.02
N GLU A 237 37.19 -13.43 -1.16
CA GLU A 237 38.62 -13.64 -1.44
C GLU A 237 39.39 -12.32 -1.57
N SER A 238 38.85 -11.34 -2.29
CA SER A 238 39.54 -10.09 -2.62
C SER A 238 39.44 -9.01 -1.53
N VAL A 239 38.30 -8.92 -0.83
CA VAL A 239 38.07 -7.92 0.23
C VAL A 239 38.15 -8.55 1.62
N GLY A 240 37.45 -9.66 1.82
CA GLY A 240 37.29 -10.33 3.11
C GLY A 240 36.07 -9.88 3.91
N LEU A 241 35.36 -10.83 4.52
CA LEU A 241 34.11 -10.60 5.26
C LEU A 241 34.27 -9.60 6.42
N GLY A 242 35.42 -9.63 7.12
CA GLY A 242 35.68 -8.70 8.23
C GLY A 242 35.75 -7.24 7.82
N LYS A 243 36.29 -6.93 6.62
CA LYS A 243 36.31 -5.56 6.07
C LYS A 243 34.95 -5.13 5.54
N LEU A 244 34.09 -6.09 5.18
CA LEU A 244 32.74 -5.83 4.68
C LEU A 244 31.68 -5.71 5.79
N LEU A 245 31.96 -6.24 6.99
CA LEU A 245 31.05 -6.20 8.13
C LEU A 245 30.51 -4.80 8.48
N PRO A 246 31.31 -3.71 8.49
CA PRO A 246 30.80 -2.35 8.70
C PRO A 246 29.78 -1.89 7.64
N TYR A 247 29.77 -2.53 6.46
CA TYR A 247 28.89 -2.23 5.34
C TYR A 247 27.75 -3.24 5.17
N ALA A 248 27.54 -4.15 6.14
CA ALA A 248 26.50 -5.16 6.09
C ALA A 248 25.12 -4.58 5.74
N ALA A 249 24.78 -3.43 6.30
CA ALA A 249 23.53 -2.73 6.00
C ALA A 249 23.42 -2.23 4.55
N VAL A 250 24.53 -1.73 3.99
CA VAL A 250 24.57 -1.22 2.62
C VAL A 250 24.47 -2.38 1.63
N LEU A 251 25.19 -3.48 1.88
CA LEU A 251 25.10 -4.70 1.07
C LEU A 251 23.72 -5.34 1.15
N ASP A 252 23.10 -5.36 2.33
CA ASP A 252 21.73 -5.83 2.50
C ASP A 252 20.74 -5.00 1.64
N PHE A 253 20.83 -3.68 1.72
CA PHE A 253 19.93 -2.84 0.94
C PHE A 253 20.23 -2.85 -0.56
N TYR A 254 21.50 -2.81 -0.98
CA TYR A 254 21.90 -2.42 -2.33
C TYR A 254 22.88 -3.39 -3.01
N GLY A 255 23.30 -4.45 -2.33
CA GLY A 255 24.31 -5.39 -2.84
C GLY A 255 23.80 -6.37 -3.90
N ARG A 256 22.48 -6.60 -3.98
CA ARG A 256 21.90 -7.61 -4.88
C ARG A 256 22.25 -7.41 -6.36
N GLU A 257 22.44 -6.17 -6.80
CA GLU A 257 22.76 -5.84 -8.19
C GLU A 257 24.25 -5.59 -8.42
N LEU A 258 25.09 -5.85 -7.41
CA LEU A 258 26.53 -5.85 -7.55
C LEU A 258 26.93 -7.18 -8.18
N CYS A 259 27.53 -7.13 -9.36
CA CYS A 259 28.03 -8.30 -10.07
C CYS A 259 29.53 -8.13 -10.34
N ILE A 260 30.29 -9.21 -10.15
CA ILE A 260 31.69 -9.31 -10.56
C ILE A 260 31.80 -10.42 -11.59
N GLU A 261 32.30 -10.07 -12.76
CA GLU A 261 32.53 -10.99 -13.87
C GLU A 261 33.98 -10.87 -14.32
N ASN A 262 34.66 -12.01 -14.46
CA ASN A 262 36.07 -12.04 -14.92
C ASN A 262 36.98 -11.12 -14.08
N GLY A 263 36.77 -11.09 -12.76
CA GLY A 263 37.56 -10.28 -11.82
C GLY A 263 37.31 -8.77 -11.91
N SER A 264 36.26 -8.32 -12.62
CA SER A 264 35.89 -6.90 -12.74
C SER A 264 34.45 -6.65 -12.31
N VAL A 265 34.22 -5.56 -11.58
CA VAL A 265 32.87 -5.13 -11.22
C VAL A 265 32.12 -4.71 -12.48
N VAL A 266 30.98 -5.33 -12.74
CA VAL A 266 30.06 -4.94 -13.82
C VAL A 266 29.35 -3.66 -13.38
N VAL A 267 29.65 -2.55 -14.04
CA VAL A 267 29.07 -1.24 -13.72
C VAL A 267 27.88 -0.90 -14.64
N PRO A 268 26.85 -0.19 -14.15
CA PRO A 268 25.79 0.35 -14.99
C PRO A 268 26.34 1.19 -16.15
N GLY A 269 25.89 0.90 -17.37
CA GLY A 269 26.39 1.53 -18.60
C GLY A 269 27.66 0.88 -19.17
N GLY A 270 28.16 -0.17 -18.54
CA GLY A 270 29.27 -0.99 -19.02
C GLY A 270 30.57 -0.21 -19.20
N SER A 271 31.35 -0.60 -20.20
CA SER A 271 32.67 -0.02 -20.48
C SER A 271 32.64 1.48 -20.76
N ARG A 272 31.56 1.99 -21.38
CA ARG A 272 31.37 3.43 -21.68
C ARG A 272 31.36 4.28 -20.42
N SER A 273 30.80 3.76 -19.33
CA SER A 273 30.63 4.48 -18.06
C SER A 273 31.69 4.14 -17.03
N ALA A 274 32.54 3.15 -17.28
CA ALA A 274 33.55 2.65 -16.35
C ALA A 274 34.50 3.74 -15.82
N SER A 275 34.94 4.67 -16.68
CA SER A 275 35.78 5.80 -16.24
C SER A 275 35.03 6.76 -15.32
N ALA A 276 33.75 7.04 -15.59
CA ALA A 276 32.97 7.94 -14.74
C ALA A 276 32.67 7.30 -13.38
N TRP A 277 32.39 5.99 -13.35
CA TRP A 277 32.29 5.23 -12.09
C TRP A 277 33.61 5.22 -11.31
N LYS A 278 34.75 5.07 -12.00
CA LYS A 278 36.07 5.17 -11.38
C LYS A 278 36.27 6.51 -10.67
N ASP A 279 35.86 7.62 -11.29
CA ASP A 279 35.97 8.95 -10.70
C ASP A 279 35.04 9.15 -9.50
N LEU A 280 33.80 8.66 -9.59
CA LEU A 280 32.82 8.77 -8.50
C LEU A 280 33.24 7.95 -7.26
N VAL A 281 33.65 6.70 -7.49
CA VAL A 281 34.08 5.77 -6.43
C VAL A 281 35.48 6.11 -5.92
N GLY A 282 36.37 6.59 -6.79
CA GLY A 282 37.80 6.80 -6.50
C GLY A 282 38.63 5.51 -6.55
N ALA A 283 38.16 4.49 -7.29
CA ALA A 283 38.86 3.23 -7.56
C ALA A 283 38.38 2.63 -8.88
N SER A 284 39.21 1.81 -9.53
CA SER A 284 38.87 1.19 -10.82
C SER A 284 37.89 0.03 -10.63
N PRO A 285 36.83 -0.12 -11.45
CA PRO A 285 35.96 -1.30 -11.41
C PRO A 285 36.70 -2.60 -11.76
N ALA A 286 37.84 -2.52 -12.46
CA ALA A 286 38.73 -3.66 -12.71
C ALA A 286 39.50 -4.14 -11.45
N SER A 287 39.23 -3.56 -10.28
CA SER A 287 39.86 -3.95 -9.02
C SER A 287 38.82 -4.01 -7.89
N PRO A 288 38.01 -5.09 -7.82
CA PRO A 288 36.91 -5.25 -6.86
C PRO A 288 37.33 -5.00 -5.41
N ALA A 289 38.52 -5.49 -5.03
CA ALA A 289 39.14 -5.31 -3.71
C ALA A 289 39.16 -3.85 -3.22
N SER A 290 39.35 -2.90 -4.14
CA SER A 290 39.42 -1.46 -3.84
C SER A 290 38.12 -0.73 -4.17
N PHE A 291 37.42 -1.16 -5.23
CA PHE A 291 36.20 -0.53 -5.73
C PHE A 291 35.03 -0.70 -4.76
N VAL A 292 34.75 -1.94 -4.35
CA VAL A 292 33.52 -2.27 -3.61
C VAL A 292 33.49 -1.62 -2.23
N PRO A 293 34.55 -1.69 -1.39
CA PRO A 293 34.52 -1.00 -0.09
C PRO A 293 34.33 0.51 -0.23
N LYS A 294 34.95 1.14 -1.23
CA LYS A 294 34.79 2.58 -1.49
C LYS A 294 33.38 2.92 -1.96
N LEU A 295 32.79 2.12 -2.85
CA LEU A 295 31.41 2.27 -3.30
C LEU A 295 30.43 2.23 -2.11
N LEU A 296 30.59 1.22 -1.23
CA LEU A 296 29.73 1.02 -0.06
C LEU A 296 29.90 2.13 0.99
N ALA A 297 31.14 2.63 1.18
CA ALA A 297 31.45 3.67 2.16
C ALA A 297 31.04 5.08 1.72
N LYS A 298 31.07 5.35 0.41
CA LYS A 298 30.93 6.70 -0.14
C LYS A 298 29.59 7.31 0.26
N ASP A 299 29.67 8.52 0.83
CA ASP A 299 28.51 9.30 1.26
C ASP A 299 27.52 8.46 2.07
N LYS A 300 28.03 7.66 3.03
CA LYS A 300 27.24 6.78 3.92
C LYS A 300 26.28 5.83 3.16
N GLY A 301 26.74 5.30 2.02
CA GLY A 301 26.02 4.32 1.21
C GLY A 301 25.17 4.91 0.08
N TRP A 302 25.08 6.25 -0.07
CA TRP A 302 24.28 6.86 -1.13
C TRP A 302 24.82 6.58 -2.54
N LEU A 303 26.14 6.37 -2.71
CA LEU A 303 26.67 5.95 -4.02
C LEU A 303 26.26 4.51 -4.36
N ALA A 304 26.26 3.61 -3.38
CA ALA A 304 25.78 2.24 -3.57
C ALA A 304 24.27 2.20 -3.90
N ALA A 305 23.47 3.06 -3.26
CA ALA A 305 22.05 3.21 -3.59
C ALA A 305 21.85 3.69 -5.05
N TYR A 306 22.66 4.64 -5.50
CA TYR A 306 22.63 5.13 -6.88
C TYR A 306 23.06 4.04 -7.88
N PHE A 307 24.13 3.30 -7.56
CA PHE A 307 24.57 2.14 -8.34
C PHE A 307 23.47 1.08 -8.46
N ASP A 308 22.85 0.67 -7.37
CA ASP A 308 21.73 -0.31 -7.36
C ASP A 308 20.57 0.16 -8.25
N VAL A 309 20.17 1.43 -8.17
CA VAL A 309 19.09 1.97 -9.02
C VAL A 309 19.45 1.90 -10.50
N LEU A 310 20.68 2.31 -10.86
CA LEU A 310 21.12 2.29 -12.27
C LEU A 310 21.38 0.87 -12.79
N SER A 311 21.71 -0.08 -11.92
CA SER A 311 21.82 -1.49 -12.26
C SER A 311 20.46 -2.15 -12.53
N ARG A 312 19.34 -1.60 -12.03
CA ARG A 312 17.99 -2.15 -12.22
C ARG A 312 17.32 -1.71 -13.51
N ILE A 313 17.69 -0.53 -14.02
CA ILE A 313 17.15 0.00 -15.27
C ILE A 313 17.85 -0.61 -16.49
N ARG A 314 17.19 -0.60 -17.65
CA ARG A 314 17.66 -1.21 -18.91
C ARG A 314 17.33 -0.27 -20.08
N GLY A 315 17.88 -0.57 -21.26
CA GLY A 315 17.56 0.14 -22.51
C GLY A 315 17.89 1.64 -22.48
N LYS A 316 17.07 2.44 -23.17
CA LYS A 316 17.29 3.90 -23.34
C LYS A 316 17.44 4.65 -22.01
N GLN A 317 16.70 4.26 -20.97
CA GLN A 317 16.84 4.87 -19.64
C GLN A 317 18.24 4.63 -19.07
N GLN A 318 18.74 3.39 -19.13
CA GLN A 318 20.09 3.10 -18.63
C GLN A 318 21.14 3.88 -19.41
N GLU A 319 21.05 3.94 -20.73
CA GLU A 319 21.97 4.74 -21.57
C GLU A 319 21.95 6.22 -21.19
N TYR A 320 20.75 6.80 -20.99
CA TYR A 320 20.59 8.20 -20.60
C TYR A 320 21.24 8.51 -19.24
N PHE A 321 20.95 7.71 -18.21
CA PHE A 321 21.46 7.97 -16.85
C PHE A 321 22.94 7.59 -16.68
N THR A 322 23.46 6.69 -17.52
CA THR A 322 24.85 6.22 -17.42
C THR A 322 25.80 6.94 -18.38
N ASP A 323 25.32 7.88 -19.19
CA ASP A 323 26.20 8.82 -19.90
C ASP A 323 27.22 9.45 -18.91
N PRO A 324 28.54 9.46 -19.22
CA PRO A 324 29.57 9.89 -18.28
C PRO A 324 29.39 11.28 -17.67
N ALA A 325 28.80 12.23 -18.41
CA ALA A 325 28.55 13.58 -17.89
C ALA A 325 27.31 13.57 -16.99
N ARG A 326 26.21 12.97 -17.47
CA ARG A 326 24.94 12.88 -16.73
C ARG A 326 25.05 12.07 -15.44
N LEU A 327 25.79 10.96 -15.46
CA LEU A 327 26.04 10.11 -14.29
C LEU A 327 26.60 10.92 -13.11
N ARG A 328 27.61 11.77 -13.38
CA ARG A 328 28.21 12.64 -12.36
C ARG A 328 27.28 13.78 -11.95
N LEU A 329 26.57 14.35 -12.92
CA LEU A 329 25.62 15.45 -12.71
C LEU A 329 24.48 15.03 -11.76
N PHE A 330 23.81 13.93 -12.07
CA PHE A 330 22.66 13.43 -11.30
C PHE A 330 23.06 12.96 -9.90
N TYR A 331 24.23 12.31 -9.77
CA TYR A 331 24.77 11.98 -8.46
C TYR A 331 25.07 13.22 -7.61
N THR A 332 25.50 14.33 -8.22
CA THR A 332 25.68 15.61 -7.52
C THR A 332 24.34 16.16 -7.01
N GLY A 333 23.26 16.00 -7.78
CA GLY A 333 21.89 16.30 -7.32
C GLY A 333 21.53 15.47 -6.09
N LEU A 334 21.72 14.16 -6.16
CA LEU A 334 21.46 13.24 -5.04
C LEU A 334 22.27 13.60 -3.78
N ARG A 335 23.50 14.10 -3.91
CA ARG A 335 24.34 14.52 -2.77
C ARG A 335 23.98 15.88 -2.16
N ALA A 336 23.12 16.67 -2.81
CA ALA A 336 22.89 18.05 -2.37
C ALA A 336 22.16 18.19 -1.01
N PRO A 337 21.18 17.34 -0.66
CA PRO A 337 20.73 17.18 0.72
C PRO A 337 21.85 16.60 1.59
N ASP A 338 21.92 16.99 2.87
CA ASP A 338 23.02 16.59 3.76
C ASP A 338 23.26 15.05 3.72
N PRO A 339 24.42 14.58 3.21
CA PRO A 339 24.75 13.16 3.15
C PRO A 339 25.09 12.58 4.53
N ALA A 340 25.05 13.37 5.61
CA ALA A 340 25.23 12.87 6.96
C ALA A 340 24.15 11.87 7.40
N ALA A 341 22.96 11.88 6.79
CA ALA A 341 21.96 10.83 7.01
C ALA A 341 22.32 9.55 6.21
N PRO A 342 22.51 8.39 6.86
CA PRO A 342 22.87 7.14 6.16
C PRO A 342 21.79 6.67 5.17
N ALA A 343 22.21 6.06 4.06
CA ALA A 343 21.32 5.43 3.08
C ALA A 343 20.70 4.10 3.58
N THR A 344 20.90 3.75 4.84
CA THR A 344 20.49 2.48 5.43
C THR A 344 19.66 2.65 6.70
N ARG A 345 19.07 3.85 6.89
CA ARG A 345 18.25 4.15 8.07
C ARG A 345 16.85 3.55 7.90
N GLY A 346 16.44 2.73 8.88
CA GLY A 346 15.12 2.08 8.92
C GLY A 346 15.11 0.69 8.31
N SER A 347 13.93 0.07 8.26
CA SER A 347 13.72 -1.29 7.72
C SER A 347 13.50 -1.30 6.19
N PHE A 348 13.15 -0.15 5.61
CA PHE A 348 12.95 0.01 4.17
C PHE A 348 14.04 0.88 3.56
N ARG A 349 14.29 0.69 2.25
CA ARG A 349 15.23 1.54 1.50
C ARG A 349 14.76 3.00 1.57
N PRO A 350 15.61 3.95 1.98
CA PRO A 350 15.26 5.36 1.90
C PRO A 350 15.17 5.82 0.44
N ALA A 351 14.47 6.94 0.22
CA ALA A 351 14.30 7.57 -1.11
C ALA A 351 13.73 6.64 -2.20
N PRO A 352 12.57 5.98 -1.98
CA PRO A 352 11.97 5.09 -2.99
C PRO A 352 11.67 5.81 -4.33
N TRP A 353 11.45 7.12 -4.28
CA TRP A 353 11.23 7.97 -5.44
C TRP A 353 12.45 8.05 -6.38
N MET A 354 13.66 7.73 -5.92
CA MET A 354 14.85 7.67 -6.77
C MET A 354 14.75 6.55 -7.81
N LEU A 355 14.32 5.37 -7.38
CA LEU A 355 14.11 4.24 -8.28
C LEU A 355 12.93 4.49 -9.22
N LEU A 356 11.84 5.08 -8.70
CA LEU A 356 10.68 5.44 -9.52
C LEU A 356 11.05 6.46 -10.61
N LEU A 357 11.80 7.51 -10.27
CA LEU A 357 12.30 8.48 -11.26
C LEU A 357 13.12 7.79 -12.35
N ALA A 358 14.09 6.95 -11.98
CA ALA A 358 14.96 6.29 -12.94
C ALA A 358 14.23 5.28 -13.85
N THR A 359 13.23 4.59 -13.31
CA THR A 359 12.47 3.56 -14.05
C THR A 359 11.33 4.13 -14.89
N ARG A 360 10.79 5.30 -14.53
CA ARG A 360 9.60 5.90 -15.16
C ARG A 360 9.88 7.20 -15.91
N LEU A 361 11.16 7.57 -16.08
CA LEU A 361 11.50 8.70 -16.93
C LEU A 361 11.14 8.38 -18.39
N HIS A 362 10.23 9.17 -18.94
CA HIS A 362 9.83 9.07 -20.35
C HIS A 362 10.86 9.79 -21.22
N LEU A 363 11.45 9.07 -22.16
CA LEU A 363 12.41 9.59 -23.13
C LEU A 363 11.77 9.60 -24.52
N ASP A 364 12.01 10.65 -25.28
CA ASP A 364 11.62 10.71 -26.69
C ASP A 364 12.54 9.85 -27.59
N ASP A 365 12.27 9.88 -28.89
CA ASP A 365 13.08 9.12 -29.85
C ASP A 365 14.53 9.59 -29.95
N SER A 366 14.82 10.84 -29.57
CA SER A 366 16.18 11.39 -29.46
C SER A 366 16.89 10.99 -28.16
N GLY A 367 16.20 10.30 -27.25
CA GLY A 367 16.71 9.93 -25.93
C GLY A 367 16.76 11.10 -24.95
N GLN A 368 16.01 12.18 -25.21
CA GLN A 368 15.85 13.30 -24.29
C GLN A 368 14.61 13.13 -23.41
N PRO A 369 14.63 13.62 -22.16
CA PRO A 369 13.45 13.58 -21.31
C PRO A 369 12.29 14.38 -21.89
N LEU A 370 11.12 13.74 -21.96
CA LEU A 370 9.88 14.45 -22.16
C LEU A 370 9.56 15.25 -20.89
N VAL A 371 9.45 16.57 -21.05
CA VAL A 371 9.13 17.49 -19.96
C VAL A 371 7.71 17.99 -20.17
N PRO A 372 6.74 17.60 -19.31
CA PRO A 372 5.37 18.08 -19.43
C PRO A 372 5.31 19.60 -19.37
N GLY A 373 4.56 20.21 -20.30
CA GLY A 373 4.47 21.66 -20.45
C GLY A 373 5.79 22.22 -21.01
N ASN A 374 6.60 22.84 -20.15
CA ASN A 374 7.95 23.29 -20.50
C ASN A 374 8.82 23.49 -19.25
N LEU A 375 10.11 23.76 -19.44
CA LEU A 375 11.07 23.94 -18.34
C LEU A 375 10.76 25.16 -17.44
N GLN A 376 10.15 26.22 -18.00
CA GLN A 376 9.81 27.42 -17.22
C GLN A 376 8.77 27.11 -16.14
N GLU A 377 7.79 26.24 -16.45
CA GLU A 377 6.79 25.81 -15.47
C GLU A 377 7.41 25.10 -14.29
N TRP A 378 8.34 24.18 -14.54
CA TRP A 378 9.04 23.44 -13.49
C TRP A 378 9.97 24.32 -12.67
N ASN A 379 10.62 25.30 -13.32
CA ASN A 379 11.41 26.29 -12.61
C ASN A 379 10.53 27.10 -11.63
N ASP A 380 9.35 27.55 -12.06
CA ASP A 380 8.39 28.23 -11.20
C ASP A 380 7.90 27.31 -10.06
N LEU A 381 7.48 26.08 -10.36
CA LEU A 381 6.93 25.14 -9.38
C LEU A 381 7.94 24.79 -8.27
N ILE A 382 9.21 24.57 -8.62
CA ILE A 382 10.25 24.17 -7.67
C ILE A 382 10.69 25.35 -6.79
N PHE A 383 10.82 26.55 -7.37
CA PHE A 383 11.43 27.69 -6.66
C PHE A 383 10.43 28.69 -6.06
N ARG A 384 9.13 28.59 -6.36
CA ARG A 384 8.12 29.56 -5.88
C ARG A 384 7.79 29.40 -4.40
N GLN A 385 7.44 28.19 -3.93
CA GLN A 385 6.97 28.03 -2.55
C GLN A 385 8.12 27.92 -1.53
N ARG A 386 9.35 27.59 -1.97
CA ARG A 386 10.57 27.56 -1.11
C ARG A 386 10.37 26.73 0.18
N ASP A 387 9.48 25.75 0.18
CA ASP A 387 9.04 25.06 1.39
C ASP A 387 10.15 24.22 2.04
N SER A 388 11.16 23.85 1.25
CA SER A 388 12.30 23.08 1.75
C SER A 388 13.55 23.94 1.95
N ASN A 389 14.36 23.60 2.96
CA ASN A 389 15.70 24.18 3.14
C ASN A 389 16.58 24.00 1.88
N LEU A 390 16.38 22.90 1.15
CA LEU A 390 17.09 22.57 -0.08
C LEU A 390 16.77 23.56 -1.20
N THR A 391 15.49 23.77 -1.50
CA THR A 391 15.04 24.71 -2.55
C THR A 391 15.42 26.14 -2.20
N ARG A 392 15.37 26.53 -0.90
CA ARG A 392 15.90 27.83 -0.44
C ARG A 392 17.39 27.99 -0.67
N LYS A 393 18.20 26.96 -0.41
CA LYS A 393 19.65 27.00 -0.63
C LYS A 393 19.99 27.20 -2.10
N TRP A 394 19.35 26.47 -3.00
CA TRP A 394 19.62 26.56 -4.43
C TRP A 394 19.08 27.87 -5.04
N ALA A 395 17.92 28.35 -4.57
CA ALA A 395 17.42 29.66 -4.95
C ALA A 395 18.39 30.80 -4.56
N ARG A 396 19.02 30.71 -3.38
CA ARG A 396 20.06 31.68 -2.96
C ARG A 396 21.33 31.62 -3.82
N GLN A 397 21.58 30.51 -4.49
CA GLN A 397 22.71 30.33 -5.41
C GLN A 397 22.37 30.79 -6.84
N ASN A 398 21.20 31.43 -7.06
CA ASN A 398 20.72 31.84 -8.38
C ASN A 398 20.67 30.70 -9.40
N PHE A 399 20.43 29.47 -8.94
CA PHE A 399 20.29 28.32 -9.82
C PHE A 399 19.03 28.45 -10.70
N GLN A 400 19.15 28.07 -11.97
CA GLN A 400 18.04 28.08 -12.94
C GLN A 400 18.04 26.77 -13.72
N ILE A 401 16.85 26.24 -13.99
CA ILE A 401 16.66 25.05 -14.81
C ILE A 401 16.70 25.46 -16.28
N LYS A 402 17.85 25.25 -16.94
CA LYS A 402 18.10 25.68 -18.33
C LYS A 402 17.85 24.59 -19.37
N ASN A 403 17.87 23.33 -18.96
CA ASN A 403 17.67 22.17 -19.81
C ASN A 403 17.06 21.02 -19.00
N ALA A 404 16.69 19.93 -19.68
CA ALA A 404 16.09 18.77 -19.04
C ALA A 404 17.05 18.07 -18.05
N ASP A 405 18.36 18.02 -18.34
CA ASP A 405 19.34 17.42 -17.43
C ASP A 405 19.38 18.13 -16.06
N GLU A 406 19.32 19.47 -16.02
CA GLU A 406 19.26 20.22 -14.76
C GLU A 406 17.93 20.02 -14.01
N LEU A 407 16.82 19.81 -14.74
CA LEU A 407 15.54 19.42 -14.13
C LEU A 407 15.65 18.04 -13.48
N ILE A 408 16.20 17.05 -14.17
CA ILE A 408 16.35 15.68 -13.64
C ILE A 408 17.35 15.64 -12.48
N ARG A 409 18.42 16.43 -12.53
CA ARG A 409 19.32 16.63 -11.39
C ARG A 409 18.56 17.16 -10.16
N MET A 410 17.64 18.10 -10.35
CA MET A 410 16.78 18.57 -9.28
C MET A 410 15.89 17.47 -8.72
N MET A 411 15.32 16.64 -9.58
CA MET A 411 14.50 15.51 -9.16
C MET A 411 15.29 14.49 -8.33
N PHE A 412 16.57 14.23 -8.66
CA PHE A 412 17.44 13.43 -7.79
C PHE A 412 17.73 14.08 -6.44
N ALA A 413 17.82 15.41 -6.37
CA ALA A 413 17.97 16.09 -5.09
C ALA A 413 16.70 16.00 -4.24
N LEU A 414 15.53 16.11 -4.88
CA LEU A 414 14.22 16.02 -4.25
C LEU A 414 13.84 14.57 -3.87
N SER A 415 14.43 13.54 -4.47
CA SER A 415 14.15 12.14 -4.13
C SER A 415 14.50 11.77 -2.69
N ARG A 416 15.39 12.56 -2.06
CA ARG A 416 15.78 12.43 -0.66
C ARG A 416 15.01 13.35 0.29
N ALA A 417 14.01 14.08 -0.20
CA ALA A 417 13.15 14.90 0.64
C ALA A 417 12.18 14.01 1.45
N PRO A 418 11.89 14.34 2.73
CA PRO A 418 11.10 13.50 3.62
C PRO A 418 9.56 13.66 3.49
N SER A 419 9.07 14.48 2.54
CA SER A 419 7.65 14.80 2.41
C SER A 419 6.99 14.01 1.29
N ASP A 420 5.73 13.64 1.50
CA ASP A 420 4.80 13.35 0.42
C ASP A 420 4.20 14.67 -0.09
N GLY A 421 3.97 14.80 -1.41
CA GLY A 421 3.56 16.05 -2.06
C GLY A 421 4.68 16.91 -2.67
N THR A 422 5.90 16.39 -2.82
CA THR A 422 7.05 17.14 -3.37
C THR A 422 6.90 17.44 -4.86
N PRO A 423 7.64 18.44 -5.40
CA PRO A 423 7.68 18.69 -6.84
C PRO A 423 8.13 17.47 -7.67
N LEU A 424 8.89 16.54 -7.08
CA LEU A 424 9.22 15.28 -7.73
C LEU A 424 7.98 14.40 -7.95
N GLN A 425 7.14 14.25 -6.92
CA GLN A 425 5.91 13.47 -7.04
C GLN A 425 4.94 14.11 -8.05
N ALA A 426 4.83 15.45 -8.05
CA ALA A 426 4.09 16.17 -9.07
C ALA A 426 4.66 15.93 -10.47
N TYR A 427 5.99 15.98 -10.65
CA TYR A 427 6.66 15.66 -11.90
C TYR A 427 6.35 14.25 -12.39
N MET A 428 6.46 13.25 -11.52
CA MET A 428 6.16 11.86 -11.89
C MET A 428 4.69 11.70 -12.30
N ALA A 429 3.75 12.23 -11.51
CA ALA A 429 2.32 12.08 -11.77
C ALA A 429 1.90 12.79 -13.06
N ILE A 430 2.34 14.03 -13.26
CA ILE A 430 2.00 14.80 -14.47
C ILE A 430 2.70 14.21 -15.70
N SER A 431 3.92 13.68 -15.57
CA SER A 431 4.60 13.00 -16.68
C SER A 431 3.86 11.75 -17.12
N GLU A 432 3.33 10.93 -16.19
CA GLU A 432 2.52 9.76 -16.54
C GLU A 432 1.17 10.15 -17.17
N LEU A 433 0.54 11.22 -16.69
CA LEU A 433 -0.69 11.76 -17.26
C LEU A 433 -0.46 12.21 -18.71
N ASP A 434 0.60 12.96 -18.93
CA ASP A 434 0.95 13.50 -20.23
C ASP A 434 1.45 12.41 -21.19
N ALA A 435 2.21 11.43 -20.71
CA ALA A 435 2.78 10.33 -21.50
C ALA A 435 1.73 9.48 -22.23
N ARG A 436 0.53 9.37 -21.65
CA ARG A 436 -0.59 8.60 -22.23
C ARG A 436 -1.35 9.34 -23.34
N ARG A 437 -1.01 10.61 -23.58
CA ARG A 437 -1.63 11.46 -24.60
C ARG A 437 -0.83 11.42 -25.90
N SER A 438 -1.54 11.49 -27.02
CA SER A 438 -0.92 11.69 -28.33
C SER A 438 -0.15 13.02 -28.35
N PRO A 439 0.92 13.14 -29.17
CA PRO A 439 1.76 14.34 -29.22
C PRO A 439 0.96 15.65 -29.41
N GLU A 440 -0.12 15.61 -30.20
CA GLU A 440 -0.98 16.75 -30.50
C GLU A 440 -1.89 17.15 -29.32
N HIS A 441 -2.12 16.25 -28.37
CA HIS A 441 -3.03 16.43 -27.22
C HIS A 441 -2.28 16.47 -25.88
N ARG A 442 -0.97 16.73 -25.92
CA ARG A 442 -0.14 16.96 -24.73
C ARG A 442 -0.62 18.18 -23.97
N LEU A 443 -0.43 18.16 -22.65
CA LEU A 443 -0.94 19.19 -21.74
C LEU A 443 -0.31 20.55 -22.04
N ALA A 444 -1.16 21.58 -22.10
CA ALA A 444 -0.68 22.95 -22.21
C ALA A 444 0.15 23.34 -20.97
N PRO A 445 1.19 24.20 -21.12
CA PRO A 445 2.00 24.65 -19.99
C PRO A 445 1.21 25.24 -18.83
N ALA A 446 0.13 25.98 -19.11
CA ALA A 446 -0.75 26.55 -18.09
C ALA A 446 -1.45 25.48 -17.25
N THR A 447 -1.86 24.37 -17.87
CA THR A 447 -2.50 23.23 -17.19
C THR A 447 -1.48 22.49 -16.34
N VAL A 448 -0.26 22.25 -16.85
CA VAL A 448 0.83 21.67 -16.05
C VAL A 448 1.14 22.53 -14.83
N ARG A 449 1.17 23.86 -14.99
CA ARG A 449 1.34 24.80 -13.87
C ARG A 449 0.23 24.69 -12.85
N LEU A 450 -1.03 24.58 -13.31
CA LEU A 450 -2.18 24.43 -12.44
C LEU A 450 -2.10 23.11 -11.65
N LEU A 451 -1.85 21.99 -12.34
CA LEU A 451 -1.68 20.67 -11.74
C LEU A 451 -0.53 20.67 -10.72
N GLY A 452 0.64 21.22 -11.07
CA GLY A 452 1.76 21.30 -10.15
C GLY A 452 1.44 22.10 -8.88
N ARG A 453 0.72 23.23 -9.00
CA ARG A 453 0.33 24.07 -7.85
C ARG A 453 -0.74 23.45 -6.97
N LYS A 454 -1.59 22.60 -7.56
CA LYS A 454 -2.73 21.96 -6.91
C LYS A 454 -2.43 20.52 -6.50
N PHE A 455 -1.18 20.08 -6.64
CA PHE A 455 -0.80 18.69 -6.42
C PHE A 455 -1.05 18.21 -4.99
N GLU A 456 -0.61 18.97 -3.98
CA GLU A 456 -0.78 18.57 -2.57
C GLU A 456 -2.27 18.34 -2.22
N GLU A 457 -3.14 19.22 -2.73
CA GLU A 457 -4.59 19.17 -2.49
C GLU A 457 -5.27 18.08 -3.31
N PHE A 458 -4.98 17.95 -4.61
CA PHE A 458 -5.79 17.18 -5.57
C PHE A 458 -5.08 15.97 -6.23
N SER A 459 -3.88 15.58 -5.80
CA SER A 459 -3.08 14.54 -6.49
C SER A 459 -3.83 13.23 -6.71
N ASP A 460 -4.66 12.82 -5.75
CA ASP A 460 -5.43 11.57 -5.84
C ASP A 460 -6.50 11.60 -6.95
N GLN A 461 -6.95 12.80 -7.31
CA GLN A 461 -7.91 13.00 -8.39
C GLN A 461 -7.24 12.91 -9.77
N TYR A 462 -5.92 13.12 -9.89
CA TYR A 462 -5.25 13.16 -11.20
C TYR A 462 -5.30 11.83 -11.94
N ARG A 463 -5.54 10.73 -11.21
CA ARG A 463 -5.77 9.41 -11.80
C ARG A 463 -6.90 9.40 -12.82
N VAL A 464 -7.95 10.21 -12.64
CA VAL A 464 -9.05 10.30 -13.62
C VAL A 464 -8.52 10.76 -14.99
N PHE A 465 -7.60 11.71 -15.00
CA PHE A 465 -7.01 12.25 -16.23
C PHE A 465 -5.95 11.34 -16.83
N SER A 466 -5.36 10.44 -16.03
CA SER A 466 -4.47 9.37 -16.52
C SER A 466 -5.24 8.17 -17.09
N GLU A 467 -6.44 7.92 -16.57
CA GLU A 467 -7.33 6.86 -17.02
C GLU A 467 -8.08 7.26 -18.30
N PHE A 468 -8.53 8.51 -18.38
CA PHE A 468 -9.23 9.07 -19.52
C PHE A 468 -8.37 10.17 -20.19
N PRO A 469 -7.37 9.80 -21.02
CA PRO A 469 -6.46 10.77 -21.64
C PRO A 469 -7.16 11.71 -22.63
N ASP A 470 -8.36 11.37 -23.10
CA ASP A 470 -9.19 12.21 -23.98
C ASP A 470 -9.78 13.44 -23.27
N LEU A 471 -9.72 13.50 -21.94
CA LEU A 471 -10.10 14.70 -21.19
C LEU A 471 -9.05 15.79 -21.41
N ASP A 472 -9.41 16.86 -22.12
CA ASP A 472 -8.49 17.91 -22.53
C ASP A 472 -8.12 18.89 -21.38
N ASP A 473 -7.29 19.88 -21.71
CA ASP A 473 -6.90 20.95 -20.78
C ASP A 473 -8.12 21.68 -20.17
N GLN A 474 -9.18 21.91 -20.96
CA GLN A 474 -10.40 22.58 -20.49
C GLN A 474 -11.13 21.73 -19.44
N SER A 475 -11.23 20.43 -19.67
CA SER A 475 -11.83 19.45 -18.74
C SER A 475 -11.07 19.37 -17.41
N ILE A 476 -9.74 19.39 -17.45
CA ILE A 476 -8.89 19.40 -16.26
C ILE A 476 -9.07 20.71 -15.47
N VAL A 477 -8.97 21.84 -16.16
CA VAL A 477 -9.11 23.18 -15.53
C VAL A 477 -10.50 23.34 -14.91
N LEU A 478 -11.55 22.96 -15.63
CA LEU A 478 -12.93 23.03 -15.15
C LEU A 478 -13.12 22.19 -13.89
N PHE A 479 -12.61 20.94 -13.86
CA PHE A 479 -12.71 20.10 -12.68
C PHE A 479 -12.03 20.74 -11.46
N LEU A 480 -10.77 21.17 -11.60
CA LEU A 480 -10.00 21.71 -10.48
C LEU A 480 -10.57 23.03 -9.96
N GLN A 481 -11.04 23.91 -10.85
CA GLN A 481 -11.68 25.16 -10.47
C GLN A 481 -13.02 24.94 -9.77
N THR A 482 -13.85 24.03 -10.30
CA THR A 482 -15.12 23.67 -9.67
C THR A 482 -14.92 23.04 -8.31
N ALA A 483 -14.01 22.06 -8.22
CA ALA A 483 -13.66 21.39 -6.97
C ALA A 483 -13.15 22.38 -5.91
N GLN A 484 -12.24 23.29 -6.27
CA GLN A 484 -11.82 24.38 -5.38
C GLN A 484 -12.99 25.32 -5.02
N GLY A 485 -13.89 25.57 -5.98
CA GLY A 485 -15.06 26.41 -5.80
C GLY A 485 -16.03 25.90 -4.74
N LEU A 486 -16.14 24.59 -4.55
CA LEU A 486 -17.03 23.96 -3.56
C LEU A 486 -16.70 24.34 -2.12
N HIS A 487 -15.45 24.72 -1.83
CA HIS A 487 -15.06 25.21 -0.49
C HIS A 487 -15.82 26.50 -0.09
N ASN A 488 -16.32 27.26 -1.07
CA ASN A 488 -17.09 28.49 -0.85
C ASN A 488 -18.58 28.25 -0.57
N VAL A 489 -19.05 27.00 -0.64
CA VAL A 489 -20.39 26.64 -0.17
C VAL A 489 -20.44 26.79 1.35
N ALA A 490 -21.59 27.20 1.89
CA ALA A 490 -21.79 27.34 3.33
C ALA A 490 -21.39 26.04 4.07
N ALA A 491 -20.76 26.17 5.24
CA ALA A 491 -20.16 25.03 5.96
C ALA A 491 -21.15 23.87 6.15
N GLY A 492 -22.39 24.16 6.56
CA GLY A 492 -23.44 23.14 6.76
C GLY A 492 -23.87 22.37 5.51
N ASP A 493 -23.59 22.91 4.31
CA ASP A 493 -23.98 22.31 3.01
C ASP A 493 -22.78 21.81 2.20
N ARG A 494 -21.55 22.10 2.64
CA ARG A 494 -20.32 21.75 1.91
C ARG A 494 -20.20 20.24 1.73
N GLY A 495 -20.47 19.46 2.78
CA GLY A 495 -20.44 18.00 2.72
C GLY A 495 -21.43 17.44 1.69
N ASN A 496 -22.63 18.04 1.57
CA ASN A 496 -23.61 17.67 0.56
C ASN A 496 -23.12 18.01 -0.85
N ALA A 497 -22.57 19.21 -1.04
CA ALA A 497 -22.05 19.64 -2.33
C ALA A 497 -20.90 18.73 -2.81
N MET A 498 -19.94 18.43 -1.94
CA MET A 498 -18.82 17.54 -2.23
C MET A 498 -19.29 16.11 -2.48
N GLY A 499 -20.17 15.56 -1.64
CA GLY A 499 -20.68 14.19 -1.81
C GLY A 499 -21.46 13.98 -3.11
N ILE A 500 -22.34 14.92 -3.49
CA ILE A 500 -23.07 14.85 -4.77
C ILE A 500 -22.10 14.98 -5.95
N PHE A 501 -21.19 15.97 -5.90
CA PHE A 501 -20.19 16.16 -6.96
C PHE A 501 -19.36 14.90 -7.15
N GLN A 502 -18.95 14.26 -6.05
CA GLN A 502 -18.22 13.01 -6.08
C GLN A 502 -19.03 11.88 -6.67
N ALA A 503 -20.27 11.76 -6.23
CA ALA A 503 -21.13 10.68 -6.65
C ALA A 503 -21.30 10.69 -8.17
N ASN A 504 -21.57 11.88 -8.73
CA ASN A 504 -21.72 12.09 -10.16
C ASN A 504 -20.44 11.82 -10.95
N VAL A 505 -19.29 12.32 -10.49
CA VAL A 505 -17.99 12.01 -11.11
C VAL A 505 -17.73 10.50 -11.08
N GLY A 506 -18.07 9.82 -9.98
CA GLY A 506 -17.86 8.39 -9.84
C GLY A 506 -18.75 7.56 -10.78
N MET A 507 -20.03 7.89 -10.90
CA MET A 507 -20.92 7.23 -11.85
C MET A 507 -20.50 7.51 -13.29
N TRP A 508 -20.02 8.72 -13.61
CA TRP A 508 -19.45 9.02 -14.93
C TRP A 508 -18.26 8.10 -15.24
N GLN A 509 -17.33 7.91 -14.30
CA GLN A 509 -16.20 6.99 -14.49
C GLN A 509 -16.67 5.54 -14.69
N ILE A 510 -17.70 5.11 -13.96
CA ILE A 510 -18.28 3.77 -14.10
C ILE A 510 -18.82 3.58 -15.53
N LEU A 511 -19.67 4.49 -16.00
CA LEU A 511 -20.29 4.40 -17.33
C LEU A 511 -19.26 4.57 -18.47
N ALA A 512 -18.25 5.42 -18.29
CA ALA A 512 -17.14 5.56 -19.22
C ALA A 512 -16.32 4.26 -19.34
N ARG A 513 -15.98 3.61 -18.22
CA ARG A 513 -15.26 2.31 -18.24
C ARG A 513 -16.07 1.20 -18.90
N GLN A 514 -17.38 1.22 -18.73
CA GLN A 514 -18.29 0.24 -19.33
C GLN A 514 -18.52 0.48 -20.83
N GLY A 515 -18.12 1.65 -21.37
CA GLY A 515 -18.41 2.03 -22.75
C GLY A 515 -19.85 2.50 -22.98
N GLU A 516 -20.63 2.71 -21.91
CA GLU A 516 -21.99 3.27 -21.98
C GLU A 516 -21.96 4.76 -22.37
N ILE A 517 -20.85 5.46 -22.09
CA ILE A 517 -20.55 6.76 -22.69
C ILE A 517 -19.58 6.52 -23.85
N PRO A 518 -19.93 6.88 -25.10
CA PRO A 518 -19.03 6.73 -26.24
C PRO A 518 -17.70 7.47 -26.04
N ASN A 519 -16.59 6.89 -26.51
CA ASN A 519 -15.25 7.50 -26.37
C ASN A 519 -15.18 8.92 -26.95
N SER A 520 -15.88 9.18 -28.07
CA SER A 520 -15.97 10.52 -28.69
C SER A 520 -16.62 11.57 -27.79
N ASP A 521 -17.46 11.14 -26.86
CA ASP A 521 -18.27 12.02 -26.01
C ASP A 521 -17.68 12.15 -24.61
N LEU A 522 -16.59 11.46 -24.27
CA LEU A 522 -15.99 11.49 -22.93
C LEU A 522 -15.65 12.91 -22.49
N ASN A 523 -14.95 13.67 -23.34
CA ASN A 523 -14.56 15.04 -23.01
C ASN A 523 -15.78 15.97 -22.84
N GLN A 524 -16.74 15.91 -23.76
CA GLN A 524 -17.93 16.75 -23.70
C GLN A 524 -18.83 16.39 -22.51
N SER A 525 -19.10 15.10 -22.30
CA SER A 525 -19.93 14.62 -21.21
C SER A 525 -19.35 14.97 -19.84
N TRP A 526 -18.03 14.86 -19.67
CA TRP A 526 -17.31 15.32 -18.47
C TRP A 526 -17.53 16.80 -18.21
N GLN A 527 -17.37 17.65 -19.22
CA GLN A 527 -17.58 19.09 -19.06
C GLN A 527 -19.03 19.42 -18.70
N GLN A 528 -20.01 18.77 -19.33
CA GLN A 528 -21.42 19.00 -19.05
C GLN A 528 -21.85 18.48 -17.67
N LEU A 529 -21.23 17.40 -17.20
CA LEU A 529 -21.42 16.86 -15.84
C LEU A 529 -20.98 17.86 -14.76
N ILE A 530 -19.85 18.54 -14.97
CA ILE A 530 -19.20 19.39 -13.95
C ILE A 530 -19.76 20.82 -13.92
N LYS A 531 -20.08 21.40 -15.09
CA LYS A 531 -20.57 22.78 -15.23
C LYS A 531 -21.68 23.19 -14.23
N PRO A 532 -22.68 22.35 -13.90
CA PRO A 532 -23.74 22.72 -12.96
C PRO A 532 -23.25 23.12 -11.56
N PHE A 533 -22.08 22.63 -11.12
CA PHE A 533 -21.50 22.96 -9.82
C PHE A 533 -20.67 24.26 -9.85
N ALA A 534 -20.50 24.90 -11.00
CA ALA A 534 -19.76 26.14 -11.09
C ALA A 534 -20.53 27.28 -10.40
N GLY A 535 -19.91 27.90 -9.38
CA GLY A 535 -20.44 29.11 -8.75
C GLY A 535 -21.57 28.90 -7.74
N ILE A 536 -21.87 27.66 -7.34
CA ILE A 536 -22.87 27.38 -6.30
C ILE A 536 -22.45 27.94 -4.93
N ARG A 537 -23.45 28.33 -4.14
CA ARG A 537 -23.28 28.97 -2.82
C ARG A 537 -24.30 28.48 -1.78
N THR A 538 -25.50 28.11 -2.19
CA THR A 538 -26.61 27.75 -1.28
C THR A 538 -27.02 26.27 -1.40
N ALA A 539 -27.65 25.72 -0.35
CA ALA A 539 -28.19 24.36 -0.35
C ALA A 539 -29.14 24.07 -1.54
N ALA A 540 -30.01 25.01 -1.88
CA ALA A 540 -30.93 24.84 -3.01
C ALA A 540 -30.19 24.74 -4.35
N GLN A 541 -29.13 25.54 -4.54
CA GLN A 541 -28.26 25.45 -5.71
C GLN A 541 -27.48 24.12 -5.75
N VAL A 542 -27.10 23.57 -4.59
CA VAL A 542 -26.47 22.24 -4.50
C VAL A 542 -27.41 21.15 -5.03
N TYR A 543 -28.67 21.14 -4.58
CA TYR A 543 -29.68 20.21 -5.08
C TYR A 543 -29.88 20.34 -6.60
N ASP A 544 -30.02 21.58 -7.09
CA ASP A 544 -30.22 21.85 -8.52
C ASP A 544 -29.04 21.44 -9.38
N ALA A 545 -27.81 21.73 -8.92
CA ALA A 545 -26.59 21.34 -9.60
C ALA A 545 -26.48 19.80 -9.68
N GLY A 546 -26.79 19.10 -8.58
CA GLY A 546 -26.85 17.64 -8.55
C GLY A 546 -27.83 17.08 -9.57
N ARG A 547 -29.06 17.60 -9.60
CA ARG A 547 -30.11 17.21 -10.54
C ARG A 547 -29.70 17.42 -12.00
N ALA A 548 -29.16 18.59 -12.31
CA ALA A 548 -28.73 18.94 -13.66
C ALA A 548 -27.56 18.07 -14.12
N SER A 549 -26.60 17.81 -13.22
CA SER A 549 -25.43 16.96 -13.49
C SER A 549 -25.84 15.51 -13.75
N VAL A 550 -26.73 14.92 -12.93
CA VAL A 550 -27.31 13.59 -13.17
C VAL A 550 -28.06 13.54 -14.51
N SER A 551 -28.81 14.59 -14.84
CA SER A 551 -29.52 14.66 -16.13
C SER A 551 -28.55 14.65 -17.32
N GLN A 552 -27.42 15.37 -17.22
CA GLN A 552 -26.38 15.35 -18.25
C GLN A 552 -25.73 13.97 -18.36
N LEU A 553 -25.40 13.32 -17.23
CA LEU A 553 -24.82 11.98 -17.22
C LEU A 553 -25.66 11.00 -18.07
N PHE A 554 -26.98 10.96 -17.84
CA PHE A 554 -27.87 10.03 -18.54
C PHE A 554 -28.22 10.45 -19.95
N GLN A 555 -28.18 11.75 -20.26
CA GLN A 555 -28.29 12.22 -21.64
C GLN A 555 -27.18 11.62 -22.52
N PHE A 556 -25.95 11.57 -22.01
CA PHE A 556 -24.80 11.02 -22.75
C PHE A 556 -24.73 9.50 -22.75
N SER A 557 -25.21 8.83 -21.70
CA SER A 557 -25.16 7.35 -21.65
C SER A 557 -26.38 6.65 -22.25
N THR A 558 -27.56 7.29 -22.24
CA THR A 558 -28.82 6.65 -22.68
C THR A 558 -29.56 7.40 -23.78
N GLY A 559 -29.13 8.63 -24.10
CA GLY A 559 -29.89 9.53 -24.97
C GLY A 559 -31.11 10.20 -24.29
N SER A 560 -31.44 9.82 -23.04
CA SER A 560 -32.53 10.42 -22.26
C SER A 560 -31.99 11.11 -21.00
N PRO A 561 -32.36 12.37 -20.73
CA PRO A 561 -31.92 13.08 -19.53
C PRO A 561 -32.68 12.66 -18.27
N LYS A 562 -33.76 11.87 -18.42
CA LYS A 562 -34.60 11.38 -17.33
C LYS A 562 -34.80 9.88 -17.51
N ILE A 563 -34.33 9.10 -16.53
CA ILE A 563 -34.50 7.65 -16.45
C ILE A 563 -34.85 7.28 -15.00
N SER A 564 -35.51 6.13 -14.80
CA SER A 564 -35.89 5.65 -13.47
C SER A 564 -34.70 5.15 -12.68
N GLN A 565 -34.81 5.10 -11.35
CA GLN A 565 -33.78 4.51 -10.49
C GLN A 565 -33.44 3.07 -10.91
N ASP A 566 -34.44 2.24 -11.23
CA ASP A 566 -34.19 0.88 -11.69
C ASP A 566 -33.35 0.83 -12.96
N LYS A 567 -33.59 1.75 -13.91
CA LYS A 567 -32.80 1.82 -15.12
C LYS A 567 -31.35 2.24 -14.84
N ILE A 568 -31.14 3.10 -13.85
CA ILE A 568 -29.80 3.49 -13.38
C ILE A 568 -29.09 2.28 -12.78
N ILE A 569 -29.77 1.51 -11.91
CA ILE A 569 -29.21 0.32 -11.29
C ILE A 569 -28.83 -0.72 -12.35
N ASP A 570 -29.69 -0.92 -13.35
CA ASP A 570 -29.40 -1.82 -14.46
C ASP A 570 -28.16 -1.34 -15.25
N LEU A 571 -27.98 -0.03 -15.50
CA LEU A 571 -26.75 0.50 -16.12
C LEU A 571 -25.52 0.29 -15.25
N LEU A 572 -25.62 0.49 -13.93
CA LEU A 572 -24.51 0.26 -13.01
C LEU A 572 -24.12 -1.23 -12.93
N ALA A 573 -25.06 -2.15 -13.17
CA ALA A 573 -24.82 -3.58 -13.17
C ALA A 573 -23.98 -4.09 -14.36
N GLY A 574 -23.69 -3.25 -15.36
CA GLY A 574 -22.85 -3.59 -16.51
C GLY A 574 -23.57 -3.43 -17.85
N PRO A 575 -22.84 -3.50 -18.98
CA PRO A 575 -23.44 -3.46 -20.32
C PRO A 575 -24.41 -4.61 -20.59
N ALA A 576 -25.32 -4.42 -21.53
CA ALA A 576 -26.31 -5.42 -21.93
C ALA A 576 -25.65 -6.74 -22.38
N GLN A 577 -26.08 -7.86 -21.80
CA GLN A 577 -25.52 -9.19 -22.06
C GLN A 577 -26.40 -9.99 -23.04
N SER A 578 -25.76 -10.70 -23.98
CA SER A 578 -26.47 -11.53 -24.98
C SER A 578 -26.72 -12.97 -24.49
N GLY A 579 -25.76 -13.57 -23.80
CA GLY A 579 -25.84 -14.94 -23.26
C GLY A 579 -26.69 -15.08 -22.00
N THR A 580 -27.19 -16.29 -21.74
CA THR A 580 -28.03 -16.59 -20.56
C THR A 580 -27.29 -16.32 -19.25
N ASP A 581 -26.09 -16.89 -19.08
CA ASP A 581 -25.25 -16.72 -17.89
C ASP A 581 -24.89 -15.25 -17.67
N GLY A 582 -24.58 -14.51 -18.74
CA GLY A 582 -24.32 -13.07 -18.67
C GLY A 582 -25.55 -12.28 -18.19
N LYS A 583 -26.75 -12.61 -18.69
CA LYS A 583 -28.01 -11.99 -18.25
C LYS A 583 -28.35 -12.33 -16.80
N GLU A 584 -27.96 -13.50 -16.31
CA GLU A 584 -28.13 -13.90 -14.92
C GLU A 584 -27.17 -13.13 -14.01
N MET A 585 -25.87 -13.10 -14.32
CA MET A 585 -24.86 -12.32 -13.60
C MET A 585 -25.19 -10.83 -13.55
N HIS A 586 -25.73 -10.27 -14.64
CA HIS A 586 -26.19 -8.89 -14.69
C HIS A 586 -27.38 -8.67 -13.72
N ARG A 587 -28.38 -9.56 -13.73
CA ARG A 587 -29.52 -9.51 -12.80
C ARG A 587 -29.07 -9.63 -11.34
N GLU A 588 -28.15 -10.52 -11.04
CA GLU A 588 -27.58 -10.66 -9.69
C GLU A 588 -26.82 -9.40 -9.26
N SER A 589 -26.05 -8.79 -10.16
CA SER A 589 -25.32 -7.55 -9.89
C SER A 589 -26.28 -6.39 -9.59
N ALA A 590 -27.34 -6.25 -10.40
CA ALA A 590 -28.39 -5.27 -10.16
C ALA A 590 -29.13 -5.54 -8.84
N ALA A 591 -29.37 -6.80 -8.48
CA ALA A 591 -30.00 -7.18 -7.22
C ALA A 591 -29.11 -6.85 -6.00
N ARG A 592 -27.79 -7.08 -6.09
CA ARG A 592 -26.84 -6.66 -5.03
C ARG A 592 -26.86 -5.16 -4.82
N ILE A 593 -26.88 -4.37 -5.91
CA ILE A 593 -26.95 -2.92 -5.81
C ILE A 593 -28.25 -2.49 -5.09
N ARG A 594 -29.40 -3.08 -5.45
CA ARG A 594 -30.68 -2.82 -4.76
C ARG A 594 -30.59 -3.14 -3.26
N SER A 595 -30.03 -4.30 -2.90
CA SER A 595 -29.85 -4.70 -1.49
C SER A 595 -29.09 -3.65 -0.68
N VAL A 596 -27.99 -3.11 -1.21
CA VAL A 596 -27.23 -2.08 -0.48
C VAL A 596 -28.05 -0.80 -0.28
N LEU A 597 -28.81 -0.36 -1.28
CA LEU A 597 -29.67 0.83 -1.14
C LEU A 597 -30.78 0.61 -0.11
N ASP A 598 -31.36 -0.60 -0.08
CA ASP A 598 -32.40 -0.99 0.87
C ASP A 598 -31.85 -1.12 2.30
N ASP A 599 -30.70 -1.77 2.48
CA ASP A 599 -30.03 -1.94 3.79
C ASP A 599 -29.58 -0.58 4.36
N GLN A 600 -29.15 0.34 3.49
CA GLN A 600 -28.88 1.73 3.86
C GLN A 600 -30.16 2.57 4.01
N ARG A 601 -31.35 2.04 3.72
CA ARG A 601 -32.64 2.75 3.81
C ARG A 601 -32.61 4.11 3.09
N LEU A 602 -32.15 4.13 1.85
CA LEU A 602 -31.98 5.36 1.07
C LEU A 602 -33.29 5.73 0.35
N VAL A 603 -33.61 7.02 0.32
CA VAL A 603 -34.78 7.51 -0.43
C VAL A 603 -34.51 7.33 -1.93
N SER A 604 -35.49 6.82 -2.67
CA SER A 604 -35.29 6.58 -4.11
C SER A 604 -35.04 7.89 -4.87
N LEU A 605 -34.18 7.83 -5.90
CA LEU A 605 -33.89 8.97 -6.74
C LEU A 605 -35.16 9.48 -7.43
N ASP A 606 -36.05 8.58 -7.85
CA ASP A 606 -37.34 8.93 -8.46
C ASP A 606 -38.20 9.78 -7.51
N THR A 607 -38.29 9.39 -6.24
CA THR A 607 -38.97 10.16 -5.20
C THR A 607 -38.34 11.56 -5.06
N LEU A 608 -37.01 11.64 -4.98
CA LEU A 608 -36.31 12.91 -4.82
C LEU A 608 -36.51 13.84 -6.02
N MET A 609 -36.55 13.32 -7.25
CA MET A 609 -36.78 14.11 -8.45
C MET A 609 -38.22 14.64 -8.52
N ILE A 610 -39.20 13.79 -8.22
CA ILE A 610 -40.63 14.15 -8.22
C ILE A 610 -40.93 15.20 -7.16
N VAL A 611 -40.49 14.98 -5.92
CA VAL A 611 -40.72 15.93 -4.82
C VAL A 611 -40.03 17.27 -5.09
N GLY A 612 -38.81 17.26 -5.65
CA GLY A 612 -38.12 18.49 -6.03
C GLY A 612 -38.81 19.28 -7.15
N GLU A 613 -39.37 18.60 -8.16
CA GLU A 613 -40.16 19.28 -9.20
C GLU A 613 -41.44 19.87 -8.62
N ALA A 614 -42.12 19.14 -7.73
CA ALA A 614 -43.31 19.64 -7.05
C ALA A 614 -43.02 20.87 -6.16
N LEU A 615 -41.88 20.90 -5.46
CA LEU A 615 -41.44 22.09 -4.72
C LEU A 615 -41.20 23.27 -5.67
N LYS A 616 -40.57 23.03 -6.83
CA LYS A 616 -40.38 24.07 -7.84
C LYS A 616 -41.72 24.58 -8.38
N ASP A 617 -42.65 23.70 -8.70
CA ASP A 617 -44.00 24.07 -9.16
C ASP A 617 -44.77 24.86 -8.07
N LYS A 618 -44.61 24.49 -6.80
CA LYS A 618 -45.19 25.20 -5.66
C LYS A 618 -44.64 26.62 -5.51
N ALA A 619 -43.35 26.83 -5.77
CA ALA A 619 -42.77 28.18 -5.83
C ALA A 619 -43.44 29.07 -6.91
N HIS A 620 -44.01 28.46 -7.96
CA HIS A 620 -44.76 29.14 -9.02
C HIS A 620 -46.29 29.14 -8.77
N GLY A 621 -46.74 28.77 -7.57
CA GLY A 621 -48.15 28.84 -7.17
C GLY A 621 -49.01 27.64 -7.56
N LYS A 622 -48.42 26.56 -8.10
CA LYS A 622 -49.16 25.31 -8.37
C LYS A 622 -49.25 24.46 -7.11
N GLN A 623 -50.38 23.76 -6.93
CA GLN A 623 -50.51 22.80 -5.83
C GLN A 623 -50.01 21.42 -6.26
N PRO A 624 -49.23 20.72 -5.41
CA PRO A 624 -48.77 19.36 -5.69
C PRO A 624 -49.93 18.37 -5.62
N GLU A 625 -49.85 17.30 -6.41
CA GLU A 625 -50.81 16.20 -6.36
C GLU A 625 -50.67 15.38 -5.07
N ASP A 626 -51.75 14.70 -4.65
CA ASP A 626 -51.80 13.98 -3.37
C ASP A 626 -50.73 12.88 -3.24
N TYR A 627 -50.37 12.21 -4.33
CA TYR A 627 -49.34 11.17 -4.30
C TYR A 627 -47.94 11.73 -3.98
N VAL A 628 -47.67 13.00 -4.33
CA VAL A 628 -46.41 13.68 -3.99
C VAL A 628 -46.27 13.79 -2.47
N MET A 629 -47.38 13.91 -1.74
CA MET A 629 -47.37 13.94 -0.28
C MET A 629 -46.94 12.60 0.32
N LEU A 630 -47.35 11.49 -0.29
CA LEU A 630 -46.94 10.15 0.12
C LEU A 630 -45.45 9.94 -0.16
N LEU A 631 -44.96 10.37 -1.32
CA LEU A 631 -43.54 10.32 -1.67
C LEU A 631 -42.68 11.19 -0.73
N ALA A 632 -43.13 12.40 -0.42
CA ALA A 632 -42.45 13.29 0.52
C ALA A 632 -42.43 12.75 1.96
N ALA A 633 -43.35 11.84 2.33
CA ALA A 633 -43.33 11.21 3.64
C ALA A 633 -42.17 10.19 3.79
N GLN A 634 -41.66 9.64 2.69
CA GLN A 634 -40.51 8.72 2.70
C GLN A 634 -39.23 9.38 3.22
N THR A 635 -39.10 10.71 3.13
CA THR A 635 -37.96 11.43 3.72
C THR A 635 -37.97 11.43 5.25
N LYS A 636 -39.03 10.90 5.89
CA LYS A 636 -39.17 10.73 7.35
C LYS A 636 -39.14 9.28 7.83
N GLU A 637 -39.08 8.29 6.93
CA GLU A 637 -39.17 6.87 7.32
C GLU A 637 -37.95 6.36 8.09
N PHE A 638 -36.83 7.11 8.06
CA PHE A 638 -35.62 6.75 8.76
C PHE A 638 -35.54 7.41 10.15
N GLU A 639 -35.71 6.61 11.21
CA GLU A 639 -35.44 7.02 12.59
C GLU A 639 -34.02 6.65 13.00
N LEU A 640 -33.27 7.58 13.60
CA LEU A 640 -31.96 7.27 14.16
C LEU A 640 -32.06 6.33 15.37
N PRO A 641 -31.09 5.42 15.54
CA PRO A 641 -30.90 4.72 16.80
C PRO A 641 -30.79 5.73 17.95
N ARG A 642 -31.46 5.48 19.08
CA ARG A 642 -31.36 6.36 20.24
C ARG A 642 -29.90 6.42 20.72
N PRO A 643 -29.31 7.61 20.90
CA PRO A 643 -27.95 7.73 21.41
C PRO A 643 -27.87 7.09 22.80
N ILE A 644 -26.83 6.27 23.01
CA ILE A 644 -26.60 5.53 24.26
C ILE A 644 -26.06 6.47 25.36
N PHE A 645 -25.43 7.59 24.97
CA PHE A 645 -24.80 8.58 25.84
C PHE A 645 -25.63 9.86 25.93
N SER A 646 -25.58 10.53 27.09
CA SER A 646 -26.05 11.90 27.22
C SER A 646 -25.15 12.89 26.46
N ASN A 647 -25.64 14.08 26.13
CA ASN A 647 -24.85 15.10 25.41
C ASN A 647 -23.53 15.45 26.12
N SER A 648 -23.51 15.46 27.45
CA SER A 648 -22.30 15.72 28.24
C SER A 648 -21.31 14.57 28.21
N GLU A 649 -21.77 13.32 28.32
CA GLU A 649 -20.91 12.14 28.18
C GLU A 649 -20.37 12.03 26.74
N HIS A 650 -21.14 12.47 25.76
CA HIS A 650 -20.74 12.50 24.36
C HIS A 650 -19.60 13.50 24.08
N GLU A 651 -19.69 14.73 24.59
CA GLU A 651 -18.61 15.73 24.47
C GLU A 651 -17.30 15.27 25.15
N GLU A 652 -17.41 14.45 26.21
CA GLU A 652 -16.26 13.98 26.97
C GLU A 652 -15.65 12.67 26.40
N TRP A 653 -16.46 11.78 25.83
CA TRP A 653 -16.02 10.44 25.36
C TRP A 653 -15.93 10.30 23.83
N ALA A 654 -16.60 11.14 23.05
CA ALA A 654 -16.74 10.98 21.60
C ALA A 654 -16.84 12.33 20.84
N ALA A 655 -16.12 13.36 21.28
CA ALA A 655 -16.09 14.66 20.62
C ALA A 655 -15.77 14.52 19.12
N GLY A 656 -16.71 14.93 18.26
CA GLY A 656 -16.60 14.88 16.81
C GLY A 656 -17.13 13.60 16.14
N VAL A 657 -17.52 12.55 16.88
CA VAL A 657 -17.79 11.24 16.26
C VAL A 657 -19.27 11.00 15.92
N TYR A 658 -20.25 11.53 16.67
CA TYR A 658 -21.63 11.05 16.53
C TYR A 658 -22.64 11.94 15.78
N ASN A 659 -22.43 13.26 15.62
CA ASN A 659 -23.42 14.11 14.97
C ASN A 659 -22.81 14.97 13.86
N SER A 660 -22.85 14.45 12.63
CA SER A 660 -22.70 15.30 11.46
C SER A 660 -23.95 16.19 11.35
N HIS A 661 -23.75 17.49 11.13
CA HIS A 661 -24.81 18.45 10.79
C HIS A 661 -25.78 17.90 9.71
N HIS A 662 -25.25 17.04 8.82
CA HIS A 662 -25.99 16.29 7.81
C HIS A 662 -27.16 15.46 8.38
N THR A 663 -26.90 14.63 9.38
CA THR A 663 -27.92 13.71 9.92
C THR A 663 -28.99 14.46 10.71
N ASP A 664 -28.58 15.51 11.44
CA ASP A 664 -29.50 16.43 12.13
C ASP A 664 -30.44 17.16 11.16
N LEU A 665 -29.93 17.57 9.99
CA LEU A 665 -30.72 18.21 8.95
C LEU A 665 -31.81 17.27 8.41
N GLN A 666 -31.46 16.01 8.16
CA GLN A 666 -32.43 15.01 7.69
C GLN A 666 -33.55 14.76 8.71
N MET A 667 -33.20 14.61 10.00
CA MET A 667 -34.19 14.40 11.06
C MET A 667 -35.19 15.55 11.20
N LYS A 668 -34.75 16.79 10.96
CA LYS A 668 -35.60 17.98 11.08
C LYS A 668 -36.42 18.27 9.81
N THR A 669 -36.18 17.52 8.72
CA THR A 669 -36.84 17.76 7.43
C THR A 669 -38.32 17.34 7.47
N ASP A 670 -39.22 18.28 7.16
CA ASP A 670 -40.67 18.04 7.10
C ASP A 670 -41.30 18.60 5.82
N LEU A 671 -40.94 17.97 4.70
CA LEU A 671 -41.46 18.31 3.39
C LEU A 671 -42.99 18.16 3.29
N PRO A 672 -43.63 17.13 3.88
CA PRO A 672 -45.08 17.02 3.84
C PRO A 672 -45.81 18.20 4.50
N LYS A 673 -45.28 18.74 5.61
CA LYS A 673 -45.88 19.91 6.25
C LYS A 673 -45.84 21.13 5.33
N LEU A 674 -44.72 21.34 4.64
CA LEU A 674 -44.58 22.47 3.70
C LEU A 674 -45.46 22.30 2.46
N LEU A 675 -45.47 21.11 1.85
CA LEU A 675 -46.25 20.85 0.64
C LEU A 675 -47.77 20.95 0.88
N LYS A 676 -48.27 20.64 2.09
CA LYS A 676 -49.68 20.84 2.49
C LYS A 676 -50.07 22.30 2.69
N SER A 677 -49.12 23.20 2.93
CA SER A 677 -49.44 24.60 3.22
C SER A 677 -50.07 25.30 2.00
N THR A 678 -51.16 26.04 2.20
CA THR A 678 -51.88 26.73 1.12
C THR A 678 -51.07 27.91 0.56
N SER A 679 -50.24 28.53 1.41
CA SER A 679 -49.27 29.56 1.04
C SER A 679 -47.93 29.31 1.75
N ALA A 680 -46.87 29.05 0.98
CA ALA A 680 -45.50 28.97 1.46
C ALA A 680 -44.70 30.15 0.88
N PRO A 681 -44.04 30.98 1.71
CA PRO A 681 -43.11 31.98 1.21
C PRO A 681 -42.01 31.35 0.34
N ALA A 682 -41.55 32.07 -0.69
CA ALA A 682 -40.52 31.58 -1.63
C ALA A 682 -39.25 31.08 -0.92
N HIS A 683 -38.83 31.74 0.17
CA HIS A 683 -37.66 31.33 0.95
C HIS A 683 -37.84 29.97 1.65
N GLN A 684 -39.06 29.62 2.10
CA GLN A 684 -39.32 28.31 2.72
C GLN A 684 -39.31 27.19 1.69
N VAL A 685 -39.78 27.48 0.48
CA VAL A 685 -39.71 26.53 -0.65
C VAL A 685 -38.27 26.33 -1.10
N GLU A 686 -37.46 27.40 -1.11
CA GLU A 686 -36.02 27.31 -1.36
C GLU A 686 -35.29 26.49 -0.28
N GLU A 687 -35.58 26.73 0.99
CA GLU A 687 -35.02 25.97 2.11
C GLU A 687 -35.35 24.47 2.02
N ALA A 688 -36.60 24.11 1.71
CA ALA A 688 -37.00 22.72 1.52
C ALA A 688 -36.32 22.05 0.33
N ARG A 689 -36.04 22.78 -0.75
CA ARG A 689 -35.20 22.27 -1.84
C ARG A 689 -33.76 22.06 -1.40
N GLY A 690 -33.25 22.93 -0.53
CA GLY A 690 -31.96 22.74 0.13
C GLY A 690 -31.90 21.48 0.98
N GLN A 691 -32.97 21.17 1.73
CA GLN A 691 -33.07 19.95 2.54
C GLN A 691 -32.96 18.67 1.68
N LEU A 692 -33.52 18.67 0.46
CA LEU A 692 -33.39 17.56 -0.49
C LEU A 692 -31.95 17.29 -0.93
N ALA A 693 -31.03 18.25 -0.82
CA ALA A 693 -29.61 18.03 -1.15
C ALA A 693 -28.99 16.93 -0.29
N SER A 694 -29.37 16.84 0.98
CA SER A 694 -28.86 15.82 1.90
C SER A 694 -29.27 14.40 1.49
N PHE A 695 -30.54 14.22 1.13
CA PHE A 695 -31.05 12.93 0.66
C PHE A 695 -30.49 12.57 -0.72
N LEU A 696 -30.39 13.55 -1.62
CA LEU A 696 -29.78 13.36 -2.95
C LEU A 696 -28.32 12.90 -2.83
N ARG A 697 -27.55 13.53 -1.94
CA ARG A 697 -26.18 13.11 -1.63
C ARG A 697 -26.14 11.65 -1.24
N ASP A 698 -26.95 11.23 -0.27
CA ASP A 698 -26.89 9.86 0.25
C ASP A 698 -27.29 8.82 -0.80
N THR A 699 -28.35 9.07 -1.58
CA THR A 699 -28.78 8.16 -2.64
C THR A 699 -27.71 7.97 -3.72
N LEU A 700 -27.10 9.06 -4.19
CA LEU A 700 -26.07 9.00 -5.24
C LEU A 700 -24.75 8.37 -4.71
N VAL A 701 -24.35 8.71 -3.48
CA VAL A 701 -23.18 8.09 -2.83
C VAL A 701 -23.43 6.60 -2.59
N GLY A 702 -24.63 6.24 -2.15
CA GLY A 702 -25.06 4.85 -1.95
C GLY A 702 -24.95 4.02 -3.23
N MET A 703 -25.34 4.57 -4.38
CA MET A 703 -25.17 3.90 -5.68
C MET A 703 -23.70 3.62 -6.01
N ASN A 704 -22.81 4.59 -5.77
CA ASN A 704 -21.37 4.34 -5.94
C ASN A 704 -20.84 3.29 -4.93
N TYR A 705 -21.31 3.34 -3.69
CA TYR A 705 -20.88 2.41 -2.65
C TYR A 705 -21.27 0.98 -2.98
N ALA A 706 -22.50 0.81 -3.47
CA ALA A 706 -23.03 -0.45 -3.95
C ALA A 706 -22.25 -1.00 -5.15
N TYR A 707 -21.87 -0.15 -6.11
CA TYR A 707 -21.07 -0.59 -7.26
C TYR A 707 -19.67 -1.08 -6.85
N TYR A 708 -19.03 -0.40 -5.89
CA TYR A 708 -17.68 -0.74 -5.42
C TYR A 708 -17.67 -1.60 -4.15
N GLU A 709 -18.79 -2.26 -3.84
CA GLU A 709 -18.94 -3.16 -2.71
C GLU A 709 -17.88 -4.28 -2.79
N PRO A 710 -16.91 -4.35 -1.85
CA PRO A 710 -15.95 -5.44 -1.85
C PRO A 710 -16.59 -6.74 -1.34
N PRO A 711 -16.07 -7.92 -1.73
CA PRO A 711 -16.52 -9.18 -1.14
C PRO A 711 -16.41 -9.15 0.39
N GLY A 712 -17.54 -9.38 1.08
CA GLY A 712 -17.62 -9.40 2.54
C GLY A 712 -17.85 -8.04 3.21
N ALA A 713 -18.37 -7.04 2.49
CA ALA A 713 -18.62 -5.68 3.00
C ALA A 713 -19.78 -5.59 4.02
N GLN A 714 -19.67 -6.29 5.15
CA GLN A 714 -20.73 -6.36 6.17
C GLN A 714 -21.16 -4.99 6.69
N ALA A 715 -20.26 -4.00 6.72
CA ALA A 715 -20.61 -2.64 7.13
C ALA A 715 -21.71 -1.99 6.26
N LEU A 716 -21.73 -2.25 4.95
CA LEU A 716 -22.75 -1.71 4.03
C LEU A 716 -24.14 -2.33 4.24
N HIS A 717 -24.19 -3.55 4.78
CA HIS A 717 -25.44 -4.27 5.01
C HIS A 717 -25.93 -4.15 6.46
N ASN A 718 -25.01 -3.98 7.42
CA ASN A 718 -25.35 -4.01 8.86
C ASN A 718 -25.39 -2.62 9.51
N ASN A 719 -24.78 -1.60 8.91
CA ASN A 719 -24.81 -0.24 9.43
C ASN A 719 -25.57 0.70 8.47
N PRO A 720 -26.87 0.99 8.70
CA PRO A 720 -27.68 1.84 7.82
C PRO A 720 -27.25 3.32 7.81
N LEU A 721 -26.27 3.70 8.64
CA LEU A 721 -25.71 5.04 8.71
C LEU A 721 -24.42 5.20 7.92
N LEU A 722 -23.81 4.13 7.39
CA LEU A 722 -22.47 4.20 6.81
C LEU A 722 -22.34 5.23 5.69
N VAL A 723 -23.33 5.29 4.79
CA VAL A 723 -23.36 6.30 3.72
C VAL A 723 -23.59 7.71 4.31
N ARG A 724 -24.50 7.82 5.29
CA ARG A 724 -24.88 9.10 5.91
C ARG A 724 -23.75 9.72 6.72
N SER A 725 -23.00 8.90 7.45
CA SER A 725 -21.93 9.31 8.38
C SER A 725 -20.63 9.71 7.68
N HIS A 726 -20.49 9.46 6.38
CA HIS A 726 -19.31 9.87 5.64
C HIS A 726 -19.14 11.40 5.70
N ASP A 727 -18.02 11.87 6.25
CA ASP A 727 -17.72 13.28 6.34
C ASP A 727 -16.85 13.74 5.15
N PHE A 728 -17.51 14.22 4.10
CA PHE A 728 -16.83 14.75 2.92
C PHE A 728 -16.12 16.10 3.16
N ALA A 729 -16.56 16.87 4.16
CA ALA A 729 -16.06 18.21 4.45
C ALA A 729 -14.97 18.23 5.54
N GLY A 730 -14.74 17.11 6.22
CA GLY A 730 -13.78 17.00 7.32
C GLY A 730 -14.21 17.77 8.57
N ASP A 731 -15.51 18.05 8.72
CA ASP A 731 -16.05 18.81 9.86
C ASP A 731 -15.92 18.05 11.19
N THR A 732 -15.77 16.72 11.14
CA THR A 732 -15.71 15.81 12.30
C THR A 732 -14.30 15.57 12.85
N VAL A 733 -13.24 15.97 12.12
CA VAL A 733 -11.86 15.64 12.47
C VAL A 733 -10.96 16.87 12.39
N SER A 734 -10.18 17.09 13.46
CA SER A 734 -9.13 18.11 13.49
C SER A 734 -7.81 17.58 12.95
N GLY A 735 -7.06 18.42 12.22
CA GLY A 735 -5.71 18.08 11.74
C GLY A 735 -5.64 17.35 10.38
N LEU A 736 -6.77 17.15 9.69
CA LEU A 736 -6.78 16.72 8.29
C LEU A 736 -6.06 17.76 7.42
N LYS A 737 -5.07 17.30 6.64
CA LYS A 737 -4.27 18.19 5.79
C LYS A 737 -5.02 18.59 4.52
N THR A 738 -5.82 17.70 3.93
CA THR A 738 -6.49 17.92 2.63
C THR A 738 -7.75 17.07 2.50
N LEU A 739 -8.85 17.67 2.03
CA LEU A 739 -10.16 17.00 1.88
C LEU A 739 -10.31 16.20 0.58
N TRP A 740 -9.45 16.47 -0.42
CA TRP A 740 -9.52 15.89 -1.76
C TRP A 740 -8.58 14.68 -1.96
N GLN A 741 -8.03 14.15 -0.86
CA GLN A 741 -7.26 12.92 -0.83
C GLN A 741 -8.17 11.71 -0.49
N SER A 742 -7.62 10.51 -0.71
CA SER A 742 -8.29 9.24 -0.41
C SER A 742 -8.84 9.22 1.02
N PRO A 743 -10.02 8.65 1.22
CA PRO A 743 -10.74 8.77 2.48
C PRO A 743 -10.05 7.90 3.53
N GLU A 744 -10.02 8.38 4.76
CA GLU A 744 -9.51 7.64 5.90
C GLU A 744 -10.68 7.14 6.75
N LEU A 745 -10.48 5.98 7.39
CA LEU A 745 -11.45 5.41 8.31
C LEU A 745 -11.15 5.93 9.73
N PHE A 746 -12.10 6.63 10.32
CA PHE A 746 -12.01 7.15 11.69
C PHE A 746 -12.97 6.40 12.61
N GLY A 747 -12.69 6.39 13.92
CA GLY A 747 -13.56 5.78 14.93
C GLY A 747 -13.49 4.25 15.04
N GLU A 748 -12.50 3.58 14.42
CA GLU A 748 -12.30 2.12 14.53
C GLU A 748 -12.21 1.69 16.02
N GLY A 749 -13.03 0.71 16.42
CA GLY A 749 -13.05 0.19 17.79
C GLY A 749 -13.78 1.06 18.83
N THR A 750 -14.45 2.15 18.43
CA THR A 750 -15.16 3.05 19.35
C THR A 750 -16.69 2.85 19.25
N PRO A 751 -17.31 1.95 20.03
CA PRO A 751 -18.75 1.68 19.94
C PRO A 751 -19.61 2.89 20.33
N ALA A 752 -19.05 3.85 21.07
CA ALA A 752 -19.73 5.08 21.46
C ALA A 752 -20.01 6.04 20.31
N GLY A 753 -19.29 5.88 19.19
CA GLY A 753 -19.35 6.72 18.00
C GLY A 753 -20.34 6.28 16.90
N GLY A 754 -21.09 5.19 17.09
CA GLY A 754 -21.97 4.65 16.04
C GLY A 754 -21.22 3.82 14.99
N GLY A 755 -19.96 3.47 15.28
CA GLY A 755 -19.07 2.71 14.42
C GLY A 755 -18.05 3.60 13.71
N ALA A 756 -17.26 3.00 12.83
CA ALA A 756 -16.28 3.73 12.05
C ALA A 756 -16.95 4.49 10.89
N HIS A 757 -16.47 5.69 10.58
CA HIS A 757 -16.94 6.52 9.46
C HIS A 757 -15.78 6.93 8.56
N LEU A 758 -16.12 7.24 7.31
CA LEU A 758 -15.16 7.72 6.33
C LEU A 758 -15.05 9.24 6.41
N VAL A 759 -13.84 9.78 6.22
CA VAL A 759 -13.61 11.22 6.16
C VAL A 759 -12.73 11.55 4.95
N GLY A 760 -13.10 12.59 4.21
CA GLY A 760 -12.42 13.04 2.99
C GLY A 760 -13.12 12.58 1.70
N TRP A 761 -12.47 12.77 0.56
CA TRP A 761 -13.04 12.42 -0.74
C TRP A 761 -12.78 10.96 -1.07
N ASN A 762 -13.84 10.17 -1.28
CA ASN A 762 -13.67 8.76 -1.56
C ASN A 762 -13.09 8.50 -2.97
N ARG A 763 -11.91 7.85 -3.04
CA ARG A 763 -11.40 7.26 -4.28
C ARG A 763 -12.46 6.25 -4.69
N THR A 764 -13.05 6.38 -5.87
CA THR A 764 -14.03 5.40 -6.37
C THR A 764 -13.55 3.94 -6.29
N SER A 765 -12.25 3.66 -6.16
CA SER A 765 -11.68 2.33 -5.92
C SER A 765 -11.22 2.00 -4.47
N PHE A 766 -11.53 2.81 -3.44
CA PHE A 766 -11.00 2.65 -2.06
C PHE A 766 -11.91 1.97 -1.03
N LEU A 767 -13.21 1.77 -1.34
CA LEU A 767 -14.10 0.92 -0.52
C LEU A 767 -13.51 -0.46 -0.13
N PRO A 768 -12.64 -1.12 -0.93
CA PRO A 768 -12.09 -2.44 -0.59
C PRO A 768 -11.27 -2.56 0.69
N ALA A 769 -10.71 -1.46 1.21
CA ALA A 769 -9.87 -1.50 2.41
C ALA A 769 -10.63 -1.19 3.71
N ALA A 770 -11.68 -0.35 3.64
CA ALA A 770 -12.41 0.12 4.82
C ALA A 770 -13.54 -0.84 5.26
N CYS A 771 -14.21 -1.51 4.31
CA CYS A 771 -15.37 -2.37 4.63
C CYS A 771 -15.03 -3.83 4.96
N LYS A 772 -13.74 -4.22 4.91
CA LYS A 772 -13.29 -5.60 5.19
C LYS A 772 -12.99 -5.88 6.68
N ARG A 773 -13.12 -4.89 7.56
CA ARG A 773 -12.83 -5.03 8.99
C ARG A 773 -14.08 -4.90 9.83
#